data_AF-A0A4P5RX25-F1
#
_entry.id   AF-A0A4P5RX25-F1
#
_cell.length_a   1.000
_cell.length_b   1.000
_cell.length_c   1.000
_cell.angle_alpha   90.00
_cell.angle_beta   90.00
_cell.angle_gamma   90.00
#
_symmetry.space_group_name_H-M   'P 1'
#
loop_
_entity.id
_entity.type
_entity.pdbx_description
1 polymer ?
#
loop_
_entity_poly.entity_id
_entity_poly.type
_entity_poly.pdbx_seq_one_letter_code
_entity_poly.pdbx_strand_id
1 'polypeptide(L)'
;MTLNDTRSSNQSFVRYEPALDGLRAISVIAVIIYHAGFTWLGGGFLGVEVFFVVSGFLITSLLIGEHRSQGSINLHEFWIRRARRLLPALVAMLAVIGLWVIFFGHQHVAAFRHDALPGIFYFSNWWQIFAADIPYFGLANPPLLRHLWSLAVEEQWYLIWPVVAILLIKRTSSAHLRRRMAYSLTAVALLIWFATALASFGADDDRVNFLYLSTVTRFGGLLIGAAAAFWVASHPRGFSIPQWPSRLVLPAFALLLLSFIPFHVDSLLIYRGGLALVAVFSALIALEVTLNPRSQLRGLLSMTWLVAIGKRSYGLYLWHWPIFVAFGVRQDRVRVWPALLLSILLAECCLRFVEQPMRSGWLGRQRRILYRPQRRRPLRIFSVLSVIVFLPTTALVVGLLRTPAPIAGQGGAAVDFDESVLTATTVLDNASTVPGGQIPDDGSSESTTSLVPFVMPPLPRKLLVVGDSQGHSLVINHPADLDKYFTLIKKTSSGCGLLEDGRVITQQPRFGWSFVDCGSPVQRWENAARVNQPDVTLLVTGAWDVFDIELDSVTYVFATPEFDSKWIANLQSGIDAIVAQGSAMALLEVPCMRPIDAATPVLPERAMDDRVAHLNDLLRQVAATNVATTTFIEGPDGWCGDEKIATDLSLRYDGIHVYRQGSNYIFETISPALLRVPSLR
;
A
#
# COMPACT_ATOMS: atom_id res chain seq x y z
N MET A 1 -53.68 -18.62 -27.41
CA MET A 1 -53.31 -20.02 -27.70
C MET A 1 -51.89 -20.23 -27.22
N THR A 2 -51.76 -21.09 -26.22
CA THR A 2 -50.60 -21.41 -25.40
C THR A 2 -49.48 -22.08 -26.18
N LEU A 3 -48.25 -21.58 -26.07
CA LEU A 3 -47.04 -22.38 -26.25
C LEU A 3 -46.00 -22.01 -25.17
N ASN A 4 -45.72 -23.01 -24.35
CA ASN A 4 -44.69 -23.07 -23.32
C ASN A 4 -43.32 -22.68 -23.88
N ASP A 5 -42.67 -21.66 -23.30
CA ASP A 5 -41.23 -21.44 -23.44
C ASP A 5 -40.56 -21.73 -22.08
N THR A 6 -40.44 -23.01 -21.76
CA THR A 6 -39.72 -23.55 -20.60
C THR A 6 -38.23 -23.62 -20.91
N ARG A 7 -37.48 -22.52 -20.74
CA ARG A 7 -36.01 -22.55 -20.61
C ARG A 7 -35.47 -21.59 -19.55
N SER A 8 -35.17 -22.18 -18.39
CA SER A 8 -34.15 -21.83 -17.37
C SER A 8 -33.91 -20.35 -17.07
N SER A 9 -34.86 -19.68 -16.40
CA SER A 9 -34.45 -18.63 -15.46
C SER A 9 -33.94 -19.31 -14.19
N ASN A 10 -32.63 -19.30 -13.97
CA ASN A 10 -32.01 -19.73 -12.73
C ASN A 10 -32.51 -18.82 -11.60
N GLN A 11 -33.63 -19.15 -10.97
CA GLN A 11 -34.21 -18.33 -9.91
C GLN A 11 -33.41 -18.56 -8.62
N SER A 12 -32.55 -17.60 -8.27
CA SER A 12 -32.05 -17.46 -6.91
C SER A 12 -33.24 -17.38 -5.95
N PHE A 13 -33.16 -18.02 -4.78
CA PHE A 13 -34.25 -17.96 -3.81
C PHE A 13 -34.45 -16.54 -3.24
N VAL A 14 -33.43 -15.70 -3.36
CA VAL A 14 -33.51 -14.24 -3.23
C VAL A 14 -33.87 -13.68 -4.61
N ARG A 15 -35.06 -13.07 -4.75
CA ARG A 15 -35.43 -12.31 -5.95
C ARG A 15 -34.44 -11.16 -6.13
N TYR A 16 -34.25 -10.67 -7.36
CA TYR A 16 -33.44 -9.46 -7.59
C TYR A 16 -33.84 -8.35 -6.61
N GLU A 17 -32.87 -7.87 -5.83
CA GLU A 17 -33.05 -6.89 -4.75
C GLU A 17 -32.31 -5.59 -5.10
N PRO A 18 -33.02 -4.54 -5.55
CA PRO A 18 -32.40 -3.27 -5.96
C PRO A 18 -31.59 -2.60 -4.85
N ALA A 19 -32.00 -2.74 -3.59
CA ALA A 19 -31.30 -2.15 -2.46
C ALA A 19 -29.84 -2.64 -2.31
N LEU A 20 -29.52 -3.87 -2.76
CA LEU A 20 -28.14 -4.38 -2.77
C LEU A 20 -27.29 -3.68 -3.84
N ASP A 21 -27.87 -3.25 -4.96
CA ASP A 21 -27.17 -2.38 -5.92
C ASP A 21 -26.94 -0.99 -5.30
N GLY A 22 -27.91 -0.45 -4.56
CA GLY A 22 -27.73 0.82 -3.85
C GLY A 22 -26.63 0.78 -2.78
N LEU A 23 -26.54 -0.31 -2.02
CA LEU A 23 -25.43 -0.51 -1.08
C LEU A 23 -24.08 -0.49 -1.79
N ARG A 24 -23.95 -1.19 -2.93
CA ARG A 24 -22.76 -1.16 -3.79
C ARG A 24 -22.45 0.23 -4.34
N ALA A 25 -23.46 1.04 -4.62
CA ALA A 25 -23.27 2.41 -5.07
C ALA A 25 -22.61 3.28 -4.00
N ILE A 26 -23.10 3.21 -2.77
CA ILE A 26 -22.49 3.91 -1.62
C ILE A 26 -21.02 3.47 -1.46
N SER A 27 -20.76 2.16 -1.53
CA SER A 27 -19.42 1.61 -1.43
C SER A 27 -18.45 2.13 -2.51
N VAL A 28 -18.85 2.12 -3.79
CA VAL A 28 -17.96 2.61 -4.87
C VAL A 28 -17.76 4.12 -4.79
N ILE A 29 -18.78 4.88 -4.40
CA ILE A 29 -18.66 6.33 -4.22
C ILE A 29 -17.64 6.64 -3.13
N ALA A 30 -17.73 5.96 -1.98
CA ALA A 30 -16.78 6.15 -0.89
C ALA A 30 -15.34 5.83 -1.32
N VAL A 31 -15.15 4.74 -2.06
CA VAL A 31 -13.83 4.38 -2.61
C VAL A 31 -13.31 5.44 -3.59
N ILE A 32 -14.15 5.93 -4.52
CA ILE A 32 -13.74 6.93 -5.51
C ILE A 32 -13.33 8.23 -4.81
N ILE A 33 -14.08 8.67 -3.79
CA ILE A 33 -13.74 9.86 -3.00
C ILE A 33 -12.41 9.67 -2.27
N TYR A 34 -12.20 8.51 -1.65
CA TYR A 34 -10.93 8.17 -1.00
C TYR A 34 -9.77 8.16 -2.00
N HIS A 35 -9.95 7.57 -3.17
CA HIS A 35 -8.92 7.54 -4.22
C HIS A 35 -8.61 8.91 -4.81
N ALA A 36 -9.59 9.83 -4.84
CA ALA A 36 -9.36 11.23 -5.20
C ALA A 36 -8.52 12.02 -4.17
N GLY A 37 -8.20 11.45 -3.01
CA GLY A 37 -7.35 12.09 -2.00
C GLY A 37 -8.09 13.08 -1.10
N PHE A 38 -9.41 12.92 -0.91
CA PHE A 38 -10.17 13.72 0.04
C PHE A 38 -9.96 13.22 1.47
N THR A 39 -9.33 14.04 2.30
CA THR A 39 -8.93 13.68 3.68
C THR A 39 -10.10 13.56 4.66
N TRP A 40 -11.24 14.20 4.39
CA TRP A 40 -12.44 14.11 5.24
C TRP A 40 -13.15 12.76 5.15
N LEU A 41 -12.77 11.89 4.20
CA LEU A 41 -13.28 10.53 4.04
C LEU A 41 -12.14 9.52 4.02
N GLY A 42 -11.24 9.60 5.00
CA GLY A 42 -10.07 8.72 5.11
C GLY A 42 -10.42 7.22 5.08
N GLY A 43 -11.61 6.86 5.58
CA GLY A 43 -12.11 5.49 5.66
C GLY A 43 -12.83 5.01 4.41
N GLY A 44 -12.88 5.78 3.32
CA GLY A 44 -13.64 5.42 2.12
C GLY A 44 -13.19 4.11 1.46
N PHE A 45 -11.95 3.67 1.67
CA PHE A 45 -11.46 2.35 1.23
C PHE A 45 -12.24 1.18 1.87
N LEU A 46 -12.90 1.38 3.03
CA LEU A 46 -13.74 0.37 3.67
C LEU A 46 -14.97 0.01 2.82
N GLY A 47 -15.30 0.82 1.81
CA GLY A 47 -16.26 0.44 0.77
C GLY A 47 -15.92 -0.89 0.08
N VAL A 48 -14.63 -1.25 -0.02
CA VAL A 48 -14.19 -2.56 -0.53
C VAL A 48 -14.65 -3.71 0.37
N GLU A 49 -14.65 -3.52 1.69
CA GLU A 49 -15.14 -4.55 2.63
C GLU A 49 -16.65 -4.77 2.47
N VAL A 50 -17.40 -3.69 2.19
CA VAL A 50 -18.83 -3.80 1.86
C VAL A 50 -19.03 -4.60 0.57
N PHE A 51 -18.18 -4.40 -0.45
CA PHE A 51 -18.21 -5.21 -1.67
C PHE A 51 -17.99 -6.70 -1.38
N PHE A 52 -16.99 -7.02 -0.56
CA PHE A 52 -16.71 -8.40 -0.16
C PHE A 52 -17.93 -9.06 0.51
N VAL A 53 -18.58 -8.39 1.46
CA VAL A 53 -19.79 -8.92 2.09
C VAL A 53 -20.93 -9.12 1.09
N VAL A 54 -21.20 -8.12 0.23
CA VAL A 54 -22.26 -8.21 -0.76
C VAL A 54 -21.98 -9.34 -1.77
N SER A 55 -20.73 -9.51 -2.20
CA SER A 55 -20.33 -10.55 -3.13
C SER A 55 -20.42 -11.94 -2.51
N GLY A 56 -19.96 -12.12 -1.27
CA GLY A 56 -20.15 -13.36 -0.50
C GLY A 56 -21.62 -13.75 -0.39
N PHE A 57 -22.49 -12.78 -0.11
CA PHE A 57 -23.94 -12.97 -0.02
C PHE A 57 -24.57 -13.36 -1.36
N LEU A 58 -24.28 -12.60 -2.44
CA LEU A 58 -24.91 -12.81 -3.75
C LEU A 58 -24.47 -14.11 -4.41
N ILE A 59 -23.18 -14.47 -4.35
CA ILE A 59 -22.69 -15.72 -4.93
C ILE A 59 -23.29 -16.92 -4.20
N THR A 60 -23.24 -16.91 -2.87
CA THR A 60 -23.80 -18.00 -2.07
C THR A 60 -25.30 -18.13 -2.28
N SER A 61 -26.02 -17.00 -2.39
CA SER A 61 -27.46 -17.01 -2.66
C SER A 61 -27.81 -17.61 -4.02
N LEU A 62 -26.98 -17.32 -5.04
CA LEU A 62 -27.12 -17.89 -6.38
C LEU A 62 -26.89 -19.40 -6.37
N LEU A 63 -25.82 -19.87 -5.72
CA LEU A 63 -25.45 -21.29 -5.64
C LEU A 63 -26.50 -22.12 -4.90
N ILE A 64 -27.00 -21.62 -3.76
CA ILE A 64 -28.10 -22.27 -3.02
C ILE A 64 -29.37 -22.30 -3.88
N GLY A 65 -29.68 -21.23 -4.62
CA GLY A 65 -30.84 -21.16 -5.51
C GLY A 65 -30.77 -22.16 -6.67
N GLU A 66 -29.60 -22.26 -7.32
CA GLU A 66 -29.33 -23.23 -8.38
C GLU A 66 -29.51 -24.66 -7.86
N HIS A 67 -28.90 -24.98 -6.72
CA HIS A 67 -29.06 -26.30 -6.11
C HIS A 67 -30.52 -26.64 -5.74
N ARG A 68 -31.28 -25.68 -5.20
CA ARG A 68 -32.70 -25.90 -4.87
C ARG A 68 -33.57 -26.15 -6.09
N SER A 69 -33.25 -25.51 -7.22
CA SER A 69 -34.05 -25.59 -8.44
C SER A 69 -33.67 -26.79 -9.31
N GLN A 70 -32.39 -27.17 -9.34
CA GLN A 70 -31.86 -28.18 -10.25
C GLN A 70 -31.32 -29.43 -9.54
N GLY A 71 -31.25 -29.45 -8.21
CA GLY A 71 -30.65 -30.53 -7.41
C GLY A 71 -29.12 -30.62 -7.51
N SER A 72 -28.48 -29.82 -8.36
CA SER A 72 -27.03 -29.78 -8.57
C SER A 72 -26.57 -28.36 -8.89
N ILE A 73 -25.25 -28.14 -8.91
CA ILE A 73 -24.62 -26.86 -9.24
C ILE A 73 -23.70 -27.10 -10.43
N ASN A 74 -23.87 -26.34 -11.51
CA ASN A 74 -23.03 -26.40 -12.70
C ASN A 74 -21.87 -25.39 -12.58
N LEU A 75 -20.73 -25.86 -12.06
CA LEU A 75 -19.53 -25.03 -11.87
C LEU A 75 -19.00 -24.44 -13.17
N HIS A 76 -18.98 -25.23 -14.25
CA HIS A 76 -18.50 -24.77 -15.55
C HIS A 76 -19.34 -23.59 -16.06
N GLU A 77 -20.67 -23.70 -15.99
CA GLU A 77 -21.55 -22.60 -16.40
C GLU A 77 -21.44 -21.41 -15.44
N PHE A 78 -21.28 -21.65 -14.13
CA PHE A 78 -21.03 -20.60 -13.15
C PHE A 78 -19.78 -19.77 -13.52
N TRP A 79 -18.62 -20.41 -13.72
CA TRP A 79 -17.37 -19.73 -14.04
C TRP A 79 -17.43 -19.04 -15.40
N ILE A 80 -18.03 -19.66 -16.43
CA ILE A 80 -18.20 -19.02 -17.73
C ILE A 80 -19.05 -17.74 -17.63
N ARG A 81 -20.14 -17.76 -16.86
CA ARG A 81 -20.99 -16.57 -16.66
C ARG A 81 -20.22 -15.45 -15.96
N ARG A 82 -19.32 -15.79 -15.04
CA ARG A 82 -18.45 -14.82 -14.34
C ARG A 82 -17.36 -14.28 -15.25
N ALA A 83 -16.65 -15.14 -15.97
CA ALA A 83 -15.65 -14.75 -16.96
C ALA A 83 -16.24 -13.80 -18.00
N ARG A 84 -17.40 -14.12 -18.59
CA ARG A 84 -18.09 -13.21 -19.56
C ARG A 84 -18.57 -11.89 -18.94
N ARG A 85 -18.65 -11.81 -17.62
CA ARG A 85 -19.11 -10.62 -16.91
C ARG A 85 -17.95 -9.68 -16.57
N LEU A 86 -16.79 -10.22 -16.21
CA LEU A 86 -15.69 -9.47 -15.57
C LEU A 86 -14.50 -9.30 -16.53
N LEU A 87 -13.97 -10.41 -17.07
CA LEU A 87 -12.77 -10.42 -17.92
C LEU A 87 -12.79 -9.44 -19.11
N PRO A 88 -13.89 -9.30 -19.87
CA PRO A 88 -13.93 -8.37 -21.00
C PRO A 88 -13.62 -6.92 -20.64
N ALA A 89 -14.15 -6.44 -19.51
CA ALA A 89 -13.91 -5.06 -19.09
C ALA A 89 -12.48 -4.88 -18.61
N LEU A 90 -11.95 -5.86 -17.85
CA LEU A 90 -10.56 -5.87 -17.39
C LEU A 90 -9.59 -5.77 -18.58
N VAL A 91 -9.75 -6.64 -19.58
CA VAL A 91 -8.89 -6.65 -20.77
C VAL A 91 -9.01 -5.34 -21.55
N ALA A 92 -10.22 -4.80 -21.71
CA ALA A 92 -10.42 -3.51 -22.36
C ALA A 92 -9.75 -2.35 -21.60
N MET A 93 -9.79 -2.36 -20.27
CA MET A 93 -9.11 -1.37 -19.44
C MET A 93 -7.59 -1.48 -19.59
N LEU A 94 -7.03 -2.69 -19.42
CA LEU A 94 -5.59 -2.91 -19.58
C LEU A 94 -5.08 -2.50 -20.95
N ALA A 95 -5.86 -2.76 -22.00
CA ALA A 95 -5.55 -2.32 -23.35
C ALA A 95 -5.46 -0.81 -23.49
N VAL A 96 -6.49 -0.09 -23.04
CA VAL A 96 -6.57 1.37 -23.17
C VAL A 96 -5.48 2.04 -22.33
N ILE A 97 -5.28 1.57 -21.09
CA ILE A 97 -4.23 2.10 -20.22
C ILE A 97 -2.84 1.75 -20.77
N GLY A 98 -2.64 0.54 -21.30
CA GLY A 98 -1.38 0.14 -21.93
C GLY A 98 -1.03 1.01 -23.14
N LEU A 99 -2.01 1.32 -23.99
CA LEU A 99 -1.83 2.28 -25.09
C LEU A 99 -1.47 3.67 -24.56
N TRP A 100 -2.17 4.15 -23.53
CA TRP A 100 -1.86 5.44 -22.92
C TRP A 100 -0.44 5.48 -22.33
N VAL A 101 0.00 4.41 -21.66
CA VAL A 101 1.36 4.27 -21.12
C VAL A 101 2.42 4.32 -22.22
N ILE A 102 2.16 3.70 -23.38
CA ILE A 102 3.07 3.70 -24.52
C ILE A 102 3.22 5.10 -25.14
N PHE A 103 2.13 5.85 -25.28
CA PHE A 103 2.14 7.11 -26.03
C PHE A 103 2.33 8.36 -25.16
N PHE A 104 1.93 8.30 -23.89
CA PHE A 104 1.85 9.48 -23.01
C PHE A 104 2.44 9.25 -21.63
N GLY A 105 2.41 8.01 -21.11
CA GLY A 105 2.77 7.67 -19.74
C GLY A 105 4.09 6.91 -19.61
N HIS A 106 5.14 7.35 -20.31
CA HIS A 106 6.42 6.62 -20.39
C HIS A 106 7.01 6.27 -19.01
N GLN A 107 6.84 7.15 -18.01
CA GLN A 107 7.26 6.93 -16.63
C GLN A 107 6.57 5.75 -15.93
N HIS A 108 5.43 5.27 -16.46
CA HIS A 108 4.67 4.16 -15.88
C HIS A 108 4.92 2.82 -16.58
N VAL A 109 5.76 2.76 -17.63
CA VAL A 109 5.97 1.56 -18.46
C VAL A 109 6.44 0.37 -17.62
N ALA A 110 7.46 0.56 -16.78
CA ALA A 110 8.01 -0.51 -15.94
C ALA A 110 6.96 -1.04 -14.96
N ALA A 111 6.36 -0.17 -14.15
CA ALA A 111 5.32 -0.53 -13.19
C ALA A 111 4.11 -1.21 -13.86
N PHE A 112 3.64 -0.67 -14.99
CA PHE A 112 2.53 -1.25 -15.73
C PHE A 112 2.84 -2.66 -16.25
N ARG A 113 4.04 -2.89 -16.80
CA ARG A 113 4.47 -4.20 -17.29
C ARG A 113 4.47 -5.25 -16.17
N HIS A 114 4.96 -4.87 -14.99
CA HIS A 114 5.00 -5.72 -13.82
C HIS A 114 3.61 -6.03 -13.27
N ASP A 115 2.70 -5.05 -13.25
CA ASP A 115 1.37 -5.22 -12.66
C ASP A 115 0.33 -5.85 -13.60
N ALA A 116 0.50 -5.74 -14.93
CA ALA A 116 -0.49 -6.17 -15.90
C ALA A 116 -0.74 -7.69 -15.88
N LEU A 117 0.33 -8.51 -15.82
CA LEU A 117 0.21 -9.97 -15.78
C LEU A 117 -0.49 -10.46 -14.50
N PRO A 118 -0.05 -10.07 -13.28
CA PRO A 118 -0.79 -10.34 -12.05
C PRO A 118 -2.25 -9.86 -12.11
N GLY A 119 -2.51 -8.72 -12.75
CA GLY A 119 -3.86 -8.20 -12.98
C GLY A 119 -4.75 -9.14 -13.80
N ILE A 120 -4.26 -9.63 -14.95
CA ILE A 120 -5.00 -10.54 -15.85
C ILE A 120 -5.33 -11.87 -15.16
N PHE A 121 -4.39 -12.40 -14.37
CA PHE A 121 -4.54 -13.67 -13.68
C PHE A 121 -5.17 -13.55 -12.29
N TYR A 122 -5.63 -12.36 -11.89
CA TYR A 122 -6.23 -12.11 -10.57
C TYR A 122 -5.33 -12.54 -9.41
N PHE A 123 -4.04 -12.23 -9.52
CA PHE A 123 -2.99 -12.46 -8.52
C PHE A 123 -2.28 -11.16 -8.10
N SER A 124 -2.79 -10.00 -8.51
CA SER A 124 -2.20 -8.68 -8.22
C SER A 124 -2.03 -8.40 -6.74
N ASN A 125 -2.90 -8.91 -5.86
CA ASN A 125 -2.75 -8.70 -4.42
C ASN A 125 -1.48 -9.35 -3.86
N TRP A 126 -1.17 -10.58 -4.27
CA TRP A 126 0.04 -11.28 -3.82
C TRP A 126 1.30 -10.75 -4.47
N TRP A 127 1.23 -10.37 -5.75
CA TRP A 127 2.30 -9.60 -6.40
C TRP A 127 2.61 -8.32 -5.62
N GLN A 128 1.58 -7.57 -5.23
CA GLN A 128 1.75 -6.32 -4.47
C GLN A 128 2.25 -6.49 -3.04
N ILE A 129 2.12 -7.69 -2.46
CA ILE A 129 2.62 -8.01 -1.12
C ILE A 129 4.10 -8.40 -1.19
N PHE A 130 4.47 -9.27 -2.13
CA PHE A 130 5.77 -9.94 -2.10
C PHE A 130 6.78 -9.36 -3.09
N ALA A 131 6.31 -8.76 -4.18
CA ALA A 131 7.16 -8.35 -5.30
C ALA A 131 7.01 -6.87 -5.67
N ALA A 132 5.90 -6.22 -5.30
CA ALA A 132 5.88 -4.76 -5.34
C ALA A 132 6.58 -4.24 -4.10
N ASP A 133 7.78 -3.70 -4.30
CA ASP A 133 8.58 -3.05 -3.27
C ASP A 133 8.01 -1.66 -2.93
N ILE A 134 6.71 -1.58 -2.66
CA ILE A 134 6.04 -0.33 -2.28
C ILE A 134 4.83 -0.62 -1.36
N PRO A 135 4.72 0.05 -0.19
CA PRO A 135 3.59 -0.11 0.71
C PRO A 135 2.29 0.43 0.08
N TYR A 136 1.15 -0.15 0.47
CA TYR A 136 -0.16 0.29 -0.06
C TYR A 136 -0.51 1.71 0.36
N PHE A 137 -0.09 2.10 1.56
CA PHE A 137 -0.37 3.38 2.20
C PHE A 137 0.89 4.24 2.08
N GLY A 138 0.84 5.35 1.34
CA GLY A 138 1.98 6.25 1.26
C GLY A 138 2.17 6.95 -0.08
N LEU A 139 1.64 6.41 -1.16
CA LEU A 139 2.01 6.89 -2.49
C LEU A 139 1.21 8.13 -2.93
N ALA A 140 1.91 9.24 -3.19
CA ALA A 140 1.36 10.31 -4.03
C ALA A 140 1.27 9.87 -5.50
N ASN A 141 2.19 9.01 -5.97
CA ASN A 141 2.15 8.39 -7.31
C ASN A 141 1.99 6.86 -7.22
N PRO A 142 0.80 6.35 -6.87
CA PRO A 142 0.62 4.91 -6.80
C PRO A 142 0.60 4.28 -8.20
N PRO A 143 0.98 3.00 -8.34
CA PRO A 143 0.89 2.28 -9.60
C PRO A 143 -0.51 2.35 -10.24
N LEU A 144 -0.54 2.46 -11.57
CA LEU A 144 -1.77 2.59 -12.37
C LEU A 144 -2.77 1.45 -12.12
N LEU A 145 -2.29 0.28 -11.70
CA LEU A 145 -3.09 -0.93 -11.52
C LEU A 145 -3.20 -1.36 -10.05
N ARG A 146 -2.82 -0.50 -9.09
CA ARG A 146 -2.81 -0.82 -7.66
C ARG A 146 -4.15 -1.36 -7.18
N HIS A 147 -5.26 -0.72 -7.56
CA HIS A 147 -6.63 -1.11 -7.16
C HIS A 147 -7.06 -2.53 -7.55
N LEU A 148 -6.37 -3.20 -8.49
CA LEU A 148 -6.73 -4.55 -8.93
C LEU A 148 -6.59 -5.60 -7.82
N TRP A 149 -5.89 -5.30 -6.72
CA TRP A 149 -5.72 -6.24 -5.59
C TRP A 149 -7.05 -6.74 -5.05
N SER A 150 -8.06 -5.86 -4.94
CA SER A 150 -9.35 -6.21 -4.35
C SER A 150 -10.15 -7.13 -5.28
N LEU A 151 -10.08 -6.88 -6.59
CA LEU A 151 -10.68 -7.73 -7.62
C LEU A 151 -10.01 -9.10 -7.64
N ALA A 152 -8.70 -9.17 -7.43
CA ALA A 152 -7.98 -10.44 -7.29
C ALA A 152 -8.52 -11.28 -6.12
N VAL A 153 -8.68 -10.67 -4.93
CA VAL A 153 -9.28 -11.34 -3.76
C VAL A 153 -10.69 -11.84 -4.06
N GLU A 154 -11.52 -11.01 -4.72
CA GLU A 154 -12.90 -11.37 -5.07
C GLU A 154 -12.98 -12.53 -6.08
N GLU A 155 -12.10 -12.56 -7.07
CA GLU A 155 -12.06 -13.60 -8.10
C GLU A 155 -11.48 -14.92 -7.57
N GLN A 156 -10.52 -14.86 -6.65
CA GLN A 156 -10.05 -16.03 -5.90
C GLN A 156 -11.21 -16.67 -5.10
N TRP A 157 -12.08 -15.85 -4.51
CA TRP A 157 -13.32 -16.34 -3.92
C TRP A 157 -14.26 -16.96 -4.95
N TYR A 158 -14.43 -16.36 -6.13
CA TYR A 158 -15.26 -16.93 -7.19
C TYR A 158 -14.74 -18.25 -7.77
N LEU A 159 -13.43 -18.48 -7.67
CA LEU A 159 -12.81 -19.75 -8.03
C LEU A 159 -13.03 -20.81 -6.95
N ILE A 160 -12.71 -20.48 -5.69
CA ILE A 160 -12.64 -21.46 -4.58
C ILE A 160 -14.03 -21.73 -3.98
N TRP A 161 -14.81 -20.67 -3.70
CA TRP A 161 -16.03 -20.79 -2.93
C TRP A 161 -17.09 -21.69 -3.55
N PRO A 162 -17.36 -21.69 -4.87
CA PRO A 162 -18.36 -22.59 -5.44
C PRO A 162 -18.10 -24.08 -5.17
N VAL A 163 -16.83 -24.49 -5.14
CA VAL A 163 -16.42 -25.86 -4.83
C VAL A 163 -16.72 -26.17 -3.36
N VAL A 164 -16.32 -25.28 -2.44
CA VAL A 164 -16.62 -25.38 -1.01
C VAL A 164 -18.12 -25.41 -0.76
N ALA A 165 -18.86 -24.46 -1.37
CA ALA A 165 -20.30 -24.32 -1.23
C ALA A 165 -21.06 -25.56 -1.67
N ILE A 166 -20.63 -26.30 -2.71
CA ILE A 166 -21.25 -27.58 -3.07
C ILE A 166 -21.24 -28.56 -1.89
N LEU A 167 -20.10 -28.70 -1.22
CA LEU A 167 -19.96 -29.60 -0.07
C LEU A 167 -20.85 -29.15 1.10
N LEU A 168 -20.87 -27.84 1.39
CA LEU A 168 -21.66 -27.28 2.47
C LEU A 168 -23.17 -27.38 2.18
N ILE A 169 -23.60 -27.05 0.96
CA ILE A 169 -25.00 -27.06 0.56
C ILE A 169 -25.56 -28.49 0.57
N LYS A 170 -24.83 -29.47 0.02
CA LYS A 170 -25.23 -30.90 0.06
C LYS A 170 -25.45 -31.41 1.48
N ARG A 171 -24.67 -30.90 2.44
CA ARG A 171 -24.80 -31.25 3.86
C ARG A 171 -25.92 -30.51 4.57
N THR A 172 -26.60 -29.54 3.96
CA THR A 172 -27.59 -28.66 4.64
C THR A 172 -29.02 -28.84 4.12
N SER A 173 -29.57 -30.05 4.30
CA SER A 173 -30.94 -30.39 3.88
C SER A 173 -32.02 -29.71 4.73
N SER A 174 -31.75 -29.46 6.02
CA SER A 174 -32.71 -28.85 6.96
C SER A 174 -32.42 -27.38 7.26
N ALA A 175 -33.46 -26.63 7.65
CA ALA A 175 -33.33 -25.25 8.11
C ALA A 175 -32.37 -25.10 9.31
N HIS A 176 -32.42 -26.05 10.26
CA HIS A 176 -31.53 -26.06 11.41
C HIS A 176 -30.06 -26.17 11.00
N LEU A 177 -29.75 -27.04 10.04
CA LEU A 177 -28.38 -27.26 9.58
C LEU A 177 -27.84 -26.07 8.77
N ARG A 178 -28.71 -25.37 8.02
CA ARG A 178 -28.36 -24.08 7.38
C ARG A 178 -28.04 -22.99 8.40
N ARG A 179 -28.79 -22.90 9.51
CA ARG A 179 -28.44 -21.97 10.61
C ARG A 179 -27.12 -22.33 11.26
N ARG A 180 -26.88 -23.61 11.55
CA ARG A 180 -25.57 -24.08 12.04
C ARG A 180 -24.45 -23.67 11.10
N MET A 181 -24.64 -23.85 9.79
CA MET A 181 -23.66 -23.42 8.79
C MET A 181 -23.41 -21.91 8.82
N ALA A 182 -24.47 -21.09 8.93
CA ALA A 182 -24.33 -19.64 9.09
C ALA A 182 -23.48 -19.30 10.33
N TYR A 183 -23.75 -19.90 11.48
CA TYR A 183 -22.94 -19.69 12.70
C TYR A 183 -21.50 -20.15 12.54
N SER A 184 -21.26 -21.30 11.89
CA SER A 184 -19.90 -21.80 11.64
C SER A 184 -19.10 -20.86 10.73
N LEU A 185 -19.70 -20.35 9.66
CA LEU A 185 -19.04 -19.39 8.77
C LEU A 185 -18.75 -18.07 9.50
N THR A 186 -19.67 -17.59 10.33
CA THR A 186 -19.43 -16.42 11.20
C THR A 186 -18.28 -16.67 12.17
N ALA A 187 -18.23 -17.84 12.81
CA ALA A 187 -17.14 -18.20 13.73
C ALA A 187 -15.78 -18.23 13.02
N VAL A 188 -15.70 -18.77 11.80
CA VAL A 188 -14.46 -18.77 10.99
C VAL A 188 -14.07 -17.34 10.62
N ALA A 189 -15.01 -16.48 10.23
CA ALA A 189 -14.72 -15.07 9.94
C ALA A 189 -14.18 -14.34 11.19
N LEU A 190 -14.79 -14.55 12.36
CA LEU A 190 -14.32 -13.99 13.62
C LEU A 190 -12.93 -14.51 14.00
N LEU A 191 -12.63 -15.80 13.75
CA LEU A 191 -11.31 -16.36 13.98
C LEU A 191 -10.25 -15.72 13.06
N ILE A 192 -10.57 -15.49 11.79
CA ILE A 192 -9.69 -14.77 10.85
C ILE A 192 -9.40 -13.36 11.37
N TRP A 193 -10.41 -12.62 11.82
CA TRP A 193 -10.21 -11.28 12.36
C TRP A 193 -9.49 -11.27 13.70
N PHE A 194 -9.72 -12.26 14.56
CA PHE A 194 -8.95 -12.43 15.78
C PHE A 194 -7.47 -12.68 15.48
N ALA A 195 -7.16 -13.56 14.53
CA ALA A 195 -5.79 -13.79 14.07
C ALA A 195 -5.18 -12.54 13.42
N THR A 196 -5.96 -11.78 12.64
CA THR A 196 -5.56 -10.51 12.03
C THR A 196 -5.23 -9.47 13.12
N ALA A 197 -6.06 -9.37 14.16
CA ALA A 197 -5.84 -8.48 15.29
C ALA A 197 -4.57 -8.87 16.05
N LEU A 198 -4.35 -10.17 16.30
CA LEU A 198 -3.14 -10.65 16.96
C LEU A 198 -1.88 -10.35 16.12
N ALA A 199 -1.95 -10.57 14.81
CA ALA A 199 -0.86 -10.26 13.87
C ALA A 199 -0.61 -8.75 13.68
N SER A 200 -1.52 -7.89 14.14
CA SER A 200 -1.34 -6.42 14.10
C SER A 200 -0.53 -5.86 15.28
N PHE A 201 -0.26 -6.67 16.32
CA PHE A 201 0.59 -6.22 17.43
C PHE A 201 2.06 -6.26 17.01
N GLY A 202 2.75 -5.11 17.14
CA GLY A 202 4.14 -4.98 16.69
C GLY A 202 4.30 -5.07 15.17
N ALA A 203 3.23 -4.84 14.40
CA ALA A 203 3.26 -4.86 12.95
C ALA A 203 4.13 -3.71 12.41
N ASP A 204 5.07 -4.05 11.54
CA ASP A 204 5.79 -3.12 10.66
C ASP A 204 4.97 -2.85 9.38
N ASP A 205 5.50 -2.01 8.49
CA ASP A 205 4.79 -1.61 7.28
C ASP A 205 4.51 -2.77 6.33
N ASP A 206 5.43 -3.72 6.23
CA ASP A 206 5.28 -4.97 5.47
C ASP A 206 4.13 -5.82 6.01
N ARG A 207 4.05 -5.94 7.34
CA ARG A 207 2.96 -6.64 8.01
C ARG A 207 1.64 -5.92 7.74
N VAL A 208 1.57 -4.59 7.87
CA VAL A 208 0.34 -3.83 7.59
C VAL A 208 -0.08 -4.00 6.12
N ASN A 209 0.87 -3.92 5.18
CA ASN A 209 0.62 -4.14 3.76
C ASN A 209 0.06 -5.55 3.48
N PHE A 210 0.65 -6.58 4.10
CA PHE A 210 0.13 -7.95 4.06
C PHE A 210 -1.29 -8.02 4.63
N LEU A 211 -1.52 -7.49 5.84
CA LEU A 211 -2.82 -7.55 6.51
C LEU A 211 -3.92 -6.88 5.70
N TYR A 212 -3.57 -5.84 4.92
CA TYR A 212 -4.52 -5.12 4.09
C TYR A 212 -4.86 -5.84 2.78
N LEU A 213 -3.84 -6.30 2.05
CA LEU A 213 -3.97 -6.84 0.69
C LEU A 213 -4.28 -8.34 0.65
N SER A 214 -4.00 -9.06 1.74
CA SER A 214 -4.03 -10.52 1.76
C SER A 214 -5.45 -11.08 1.65
N THR A 215 -5.61 -12.08 0.79
CA THR A 215 -6.83 -12.89 0.68
C THR A 215 -7.21 -13.50 2.03
N VAL A 216 -6.21 -13.89 2.83
CA VAL A 216 -6.41 -14.58 4.12
C VAL A 216 -7.16 -13.69 5.11
N THR A 217 -6.75 -12.43 5.24
CA THR A 217 -7.36 -11.48 6.19
C THR A 217 -8.69 -10.95 5.68
N ARG A 218 -8.81 -10.76 4.35
CA ARG A 218 -9.99 -10.15 3.71
C ARG A 218 -11.13 -11.12 3.44
N PHE A 219 -10.90 -12.44 3.52
CA PHE A 219 -11.95 -13.44 3.40
C PHE A 219 -13.01 -13.38 4.51
N GLY A 220 -12.73 -12.74 5.65
CA GLY A 220 -13.71 -12.54 6.73
C GLY A 220 -15.02 -11.90 6.23
N GLY A 221 -14.95 -10.81 5.44
CA GLY A 221 -16.13 -10.16 4.88
C GLY A 221 -16.92 -11.05 3.92
N LEU A 222 -16.23 -11.76 3.02
CA LEU A 222 -16.84 -12.72 2.08
C LEU A 222 -17.58 -13.84 2.82
N LEU A 223 -16.96 -14.37 3.89
CA LEU A 223 -17.55 -15.40 4.74
C LEU A 223 -18.78 -14.90 5.50
N ILE A 224 -18.75 -13.67 6.02
CA ILE A 224 -19.92 -13.05 6.66
C ILE A 224 -21.07 -12.88 5.65
N GLY A 225 -20.78 -12.47 4.42
CA GLY A 225 -21.75 -12.45 3.34
C GLY A 225 -22.35 -13.83 3.06
N ALA A 226 -21.52 -14.86 2.96
CA ALA A 226 -21.96 -16.24 2.77
C ALA A 226 -22.80 -16.76 3.95
N ALA A 227 -22.42 -16.45 5.18
CA ALA A 227 -23.17 -16.76 6.39
C ALA A 227 -24.57 -16.14 6.35
N ALA A 228 -24.67 -14.87 5.96
CA ALA A 228 -25.95 -14.19 5.75
C ALA A 228 -26.81 -14.89 4.70
N ALA A 229 -26.23 -15.38 3.60
CA ALA A 229 -26.98 -16.12 2.58
C ALA A 229 -27.53 -17.46 3.12
N PHE A 230 -26.73 -18.22 3.88
CA PHE A 230 -27.20 -19.42 4.57
C PHE A 230 -28.29 -19.12 5.60
N TRP A 231 -28.18 -17.98 6.30
CA TRP A 231 -29.20 -17.51 7.23
C TRP A 231 -30.54 -17.24 6.52
N VAL A 232 -30.54 -16.48 5.43
CA VAL A 232 -31.75 -16.25 4.61
C VAL A 232 -32.29 -17.58 4.09
N ALA A 233 -31.40 -18.47 3.63
CA ALA A 233 -31.75 -19.79 3.14
C ALA A 233 -32.36 -20.71 4.21
N SER A 234 -32.13 -20.45 5.50
CA SER A 234 -32.73 -21.25 6.57
C SER A 234 -34.21 -20.92 6.82
N HIS A 235 -34.70 -19.80 6.28
CA HIS A 235 -36.09 -19.36 6.47
C HIS A 235 -36.99 -19.76 5.27
N PRO A 236 -38.27 -20.09 5.51
CA PRO A 236 -39.25 -20.33 4.44
C PRO A 236 -39.44 -19.12 3.50
N ARG A 237 -39.85 -19.36 2.25
CA ARG A 237 -40.20 -18.27 1.32
C ARG A 237 -41.37 -17.46 1.88
N GLY A 238 -41.24 -16.13 1.89
CA GLY A 238 -42.27 -15.22 2.44
C GLY A 238 -42.22 -15.03 3.95
N PHE A 239 -41.21 -15.59 4.62
CA PHE A 239 -40.96 -15.35 6.04
C PHE A 239 -40.46 -13.92 6.24
N SER A 240 -41.34 -13.04 6.74
CA SER A 240 -40.94 -11.76 7.34
C SER A 240 -40.61 -12.04 8.80
N ILE A 241 -39.42 -11.63 9.27
CA ILE A 241 -39.05 -11.77 10.68
C ILE A 241 -39.81 -10.69 11.47
N PRO A 242 -40.85 -11.00 12.26
CA PRO A 242 -41.68 -9.97 12.90
C PRO A 242 -40.96 -9.24 14.05
N GLN A 243 -39.79 -9.75 14.46
CA GLN A 243 -39.05 -9.35 15.65
C GLN A 243 -37.56 -9.05 15.39
N TRP A 244 -37.12 -9.00 14.12
CA TRP A 244 -35.78 -8.48 13.84
C TRP A 244 -35.76 -7.04 14.36
N PRO A 245 -34.74 -6.61 15.12
CA PRO A 245 -34.71 -5.25 15.62
C PRO A 245 -34.39 -4.32 14.44
N SER A 246 -35.38 -4.06 13.59
CA SER A 246 -35.34 -3.08 12.50
C SER A 246 -34.91 -1.71 13.00
N ARG A 247 -35.19 -1.43 14.28
CA ARG A 247 -34.69 -0.27 15.04
C ARG A 247 -33.16 -0.16 15.07
N LEU A 248 -32.41 -1.26 14.98
CA LEU A 248 -30.95 -1.27 14.99
C LEU A 248 -30.33 -1.13 13.59
N VAL A 249 -31.11 -1.28 12.52
CA VAL A 249 -30.56 -1.26 11.16
C VAL A 249 -30.26 0.16 10.66
N LEU A 250 -31.09 1.13 11.01
CA LEU A 250 -30.79 2.55 10.76
C LEU A 250 -29.52 3.01 11.49
N PRO A 251 -29.35 2.71 12.80
CA PRO A 251 -28.07 2.89 13.49
C PRO A 251 -26.90 2.14 12.82
N ALA A 252 -27.06 0.88 12.42
CA ALA A 252 -26.00 0.13 11.74
C ALA A 252 -25.61 0.78 10.40
N PHE A 253 -26.58 1.30 9.64
CA PHE A 253 -26.33 2.05 8.41
C PHE A 253 -25.62 3.39 8.69
N ALA A 254 -26.06 4.13 9.70
CA ALA A 254 -25.39 5.37 10.10
C ALA A 254 -23.94 5.10 10.56
N LEU A 255 -23.73 4.06 11.37
CA LEU A 255 -22.39 3.66 11.84
C LEU A 255 -21.50 3.16 10.70
N LEU A 256 -22.06 2.48 9.70
CA LEU A 256 -21.34 2.14 8.48
C LEU A 256 -20.86 3.41 7.75
N LEU A 257 -21.74 4.40 7.56
CA LEU A 257 -21.36 5.66 6.93
C LEU A 257 -20.32 6.44 7.77
N LEU A 258 -20.49 6.47 9.09
CA LEU A 258 -19.55 7.11 10.01
C LEU A 258 -18.17 6.43 9.99
N SER A 259 -18.11 5.11 9.77
CA SER A 259 -16.83 4.40 9.65
C SER A 259 -15.97 4.91 8.48
N PHE A 260 -16.54 5.56 7.47
CA PHE A 260 -15.78 6.09 6.35
C PHE A 260 -15.02 7.38 6.66
N ILE A 261 -15.18 7.96 7.85
CA ILE A 261 -14.57 9.24 8.22
C ILE A 261 -13.23 9.05 8.98
N PRO A 262 -13.18 8.41 10.17
CA PRO A 262 -12.02 8.50 11.04
C PRO A 262 -10.89 7.51 10.70
N PHE A 263 -11.19 6.43 9.97
CA PHE A 263 -10.24 5.36 9.73
C PHE A 263 -9.25 5.72 8.62
N HIS A 264 -7.97 5.49 8.85
CA HIS A 264 -6.92 5.58 7.84
C HIS A 264 -6.29 4.20 7.67
N VAL A 265 -5.94 3.80 6.46
CA VAL A 265 -5.55 2.41 6.12
C VAL A 265 -4.34 1.88 6.93
N ASP A 266 -3.46 2.75 7.38
CA ASP A 266 -2.31 2.52 8.26
C ASP A 266 -2.69 2.38 9.74
N SER A 267 -3.92 2.74 10.12
CA SER A 267 -4.42 2.61 11.48
C SER A 267 -4.59 1.14 11.90
N LEU A 268 -3.85 0.75 12.94
CA LEU A 268 -3.95 -0.58 13.56
C LEU A 268 -5.38 -0.91 14.05
N LEU A 269 -6.20 0.09 14.35
CA LEU A 269 -7.57 -0.10 14.82
C LEU A 269 -8.47 -0.79 13.77
N ILE A 270 -8.17 -0.62 12.48
CA ILE A 270 -8.90 -1.31 11.41
C ILE A 270 -8.72 -2.82 11.50
N TYR A 271 -7.48 -3.26 11.72
CA TYR A 271 -7.11 -4.67 11.80
C TYR A 271 -7.50 -5.29 13.15
N ARG A 272 -7.68 -4.47 14.19
CA ARG A 272 -8.13 -4.88 15.53
C ARG A 272 -9.64 -4.91 15.73
N GLY A 273 -10.43 -4.73 14.66
CA GLY A 273 -11.88 -4.89 14.72
C GLY A 273 -12.67 -4.02 13.75
N GLY A 274 -12.07 -2.98 13.17
CA GLY A 274 -12.73 -2.12 12.19
C GLY A 274 -13.26 -2.89 10.96
N LEU A 275 -12.48 -3.82 10.40
CA LEU A 275 -12.93 -4.68 9.29
C LEU A 275 -14.14 -5.54 9.69
N ALA A 276 -14.08 -6.16 10.87
CA ALA A 276 -15.16 -6.98 11.40
C ALA A 276 -16.46 -6.17 11.56
N LEU A 277 -16.34 -4.96 12.10
CA LEU A 277 -17.47 -4.06 12.36
C LEU A 277 -18.15 -3.62 11.06
N VAL A 278 -17.37 -3.18 10.06
CA VAL A 278 -17.90 -2.82 8.73
C VAL A 278 -18.59 -4.02 8.07
N ALA A 279 -18.00 -5.21 8.18
CA ALA A 279 -18.55 -6.40 7.58
C ALA A 279 -19.89 -6.82 8.25
N VAL A 280 -19.96 -6.74 9.59
CA VAL A 280 -21.19 -7.00 10.35
C VAL A 280 -22.30 -6.02 9.96
N PHE A 281 -22.02 -4.71 9.91
CA PHE A 281 -23.03 -3.73 9.50
C PHE A 281 -23.51 -3.96 8.07
N SER A 282 -22.58 -4.24 7.15
CA SER A 282 -22.91 -4.57 5.76
C SER A 282 -23.84 -5.79 5.65
N ALA A 283 -23.58 -6.83 6.45
CA ALA A 283 -24.41 -8.02 6.48
C ALA A 283 -25.79 -7.76 7.10
N LEU A 284 -25.87 -6.98 8.19
CA LEU A 284 -27.14 -6.59 8.80
C LEU A 284 -28.01 -5.80 7.81
N ILE A 285 -27.41 -4.87 7.04
CA ILE A 285 -28.10 -4.13 5.99
C ILE A 285 -28.57 -5.09 4.89
N ALA A 286 -27.71 -5.99 4.41
CA ALA A 286 -28.06 -6.96 3.37
C ALA A 286 -29.21 -7.88 3.80
N LEU A 287 -29.21 -8.32 5.07
CA LEU A 287 -30.27 -9.13 5.66
C LEU A 287 -31.57 -8.35 5.77
N GLU A 288 -31.55 -7.11 6.28
CA GLU A 288 -32.72 -6.26 6.42
C GLU A 288 -33.40 -6.01 5.07
N VAL A 289 -32.65 -5.57 4.06
CA VAL A 289 -33.24 -5.23 2.75
C VAL A 289 -33.78 -6.46 2.01
N THR A 290 -33.28 -7.65 2.34
CA THR A 290 -33.72 -8.91 1.74
C THR A 290 -34.92 -9.52 2.48
N LEU A 291 -34.92 -9.49 3.81
CA LEU A 291 -35.89 -10.20 4.65
C LEU A 291 -37.07 -9.34 5.11
N ASN A 292 -36.94 -8.01 5.10
CA ASN A 292 -37.99 -7.10 5.53
C ASN A 292 -38.53 -6.26 4.35
N PRO A 293 -39.65 -6.68 3.74
CA PRO A 293 -40.27 -5.94 2.63
C PRO A 293 -40.68 -4.51 2.99
N ARG A 294 -40.93 -4.22 4.27
CA ARG A 294 -41.38 -2.92 4.78
C ARG A 294 -40.22 -2.01 5.23
N SER A 295 -38.97 -2.42 5.02
CA SER A 295 -37.81 -1.66 5.46
C SER A 295 -37.73 -0.29 4.76
N GLN A 296 -37.63 0.78 5.55
CA GLN A 296 -37.39 2.12 5.01
C GLN A 296 -36.02 2.23 4.33
N LEU A 297 -35.01 1.53 4.87
CA LEU A 297 -33.67 1.51 4.29
C LEU A 297 -33.66 0.85 2.91
N ARG A 298 -34.49 -0.18 2.71
CA ARG A 298 -34.70 -0.79 1.39
C ARG A 298 -35.22 0.24 0.38
N GLY A 299 -36.17 1.09 0.78
CA GLY A 299 -36.68 2.18 -0.05
C GLY A 299 -35.59 3.20 -0.43
N LEU A 300 -34.80 3.63 0.57
CA LEU A 300 -33.68 4.56 0.38
C LEU A 300 -32.62 4.00 -0.59
N LEU A 301 -32.16 2.77 -0.36
CA LEU A 301 -31.14 2.14 -1.20
C LEU A 301 -31.67 1.72 -2.58
N SER A 302 -32.98 1.60 -2.75
CA SER A 302 -33.60 1.28 -4.05
C SER A 302 -33.84 2.51 -4.93
N MET A 303 -33.40 3.70 -4.52
CA MET A 303 -33.49 4.90 -5.36
C MET A 303 -32.85 4.68 -6.74
N THR A 304 -33.53 5.12 -7.79
CA THR A 304 -33.16 4.84 -9.19
C THR A 304 -31.71 5.21 -9.51
N TRP A 305 -31.23 6.35 -8.99
CA TRP A 305 -29.86 6.81 -9.24
C TRP A 305 -28.82 5.95 -8.52
N LEU A 306 -29.07 5.54 -7.26
CA LEU A 306 -28.20 4.62 -6.52
C LEU A 306 -28.13 3.28 -7.23
N VAL A 307 -29.27 2.72 -7.63
CA VAL A 307 -29.31 1.46 -8.38
C VAL A 307 -28.57 1.58 -9.72
N ALA A 308 -28.68 2.72 -10.41
CA ALA A 308 -28.00 2.96 -11.68
C ALA A 308 -26.47 2.96 -11.53
N ILE A 309 -25.95 3.58 -10.46
CA ILE A 309 -24.53 3.55 -10.09
C ILE A 309 -24.12 2.13 -9.66
N GLY A 310 -24.92 1.49 -8.81
CA GLY A 310 -24.67 0.14 -8.28
C GLY A 310 -24.50 -0.91 -9.38
N LYS A 311 -25.34 -0.85 -10.41
CA LYS A 311 -25.24 -1.71 -11.61
C LYS A 311 -23.94 -1.52 -12.39
N ARG A 312 -23.32 -0.34 -12.28
CA ARG A 312 -22.07 0.06 -12.95
C ARG A 312 -20.86 0.02 -12.03
N SER A 313 -21.05 -0.28 -10.74
CA SER A 313 -19.99 -0.23 -9.71
C SER A 313 -18.71 -0.95 -10.12
N TYR A 314 -18.81 -2.11 -10.78
CA TYR A 314 -17.64 -2.83 -11.29
C TYR A 314 -16.85 -2.02 -12.33
N GLY A 315 -17.51 -1.50 -13.37
CA GLY A 315 -16.85 -0.69 -14.40
C GLY A 315 -16.30 0.61 -13.82
N LEU A 316 -17.06 1.28 -12.96
CA LEU A 316 -16.59 2.49 -12.28
C LEU A 316 -15.35 2.22 -11.42
N TYR A 317 -15.37 1.15 -10.62
CA TYR A 317 -14.22 0.72 -9.83
C TYR A 317 -13.00 0.41 -10.72
N LEU A 318 -13.22 -0.26 -11.83
CA LEU A 318 -12.14 -0.67 -12.74
C LEU A 318 -11.46 0.53 -13.43
N TRP A 319 -12.23 1.49 -13.92
CA TRP A 319 -11.72 2.59 -14.74
C TRP A 319 -11.23 3.80 -13.93
N HIS A 320 -11.86 4.12 -12.79
CA HIS A 320 -11.56 5.39 -12.10
C HIS A 320 -10.10 5.51 -11.63
N TRP A 321 -9.53 4.44 -11.08
CA TRP A 321 -8.20 4.49 -10.48
C TRP A 321 -7.08 4.80 -11.49
N PRO A 322 -6.89 4.04 -12.58
CA PRO A 322 -5.83 4.33 -13.53
C PRO A 322 -6.01 5.71 -14.18
N ILE A 323 -7.24 6.19 -14.34
CA ILE A 323 -7.52 7.52 -14.87
C ILE A 323 -7.15 8.60 -13.85
N PHE A 324 -7.45 8.40 -12.56
CA PHE A 324 -7.09 9.34 -11.50
C PHE A 324 -5.57 9.46 -11.35
N VAL A 325 -4.86 8.33 -11.44
CA VAL A 325 -3.39 8.31 -11.44
C VAL A 325 -2.85 9.00 -12.70
N ALA A 326 -3.36 8.67 -13.89
CA ALA A 326 -2.93 9.29 -15.15
C ALA A 326 -3.15 10.81 -15.20
N PHE A 327 -4.22 11.30 -14.57
CA PHE A 327 -4.50 12.73 -14.46
C PHE A 327 -3.72 13.43 -13.34
N GLY A 328 -3.10 12.67 -12.44
CA GLY A 328 -2.46 13.23 -11.25
C GLY A 328 -3.48 13.90 -10.32
N VAL A 329 -4.60 13.23 -10.06
CA VAL A 329 -5.71 13.78 -9.25
C VAL A 329 -5.29 14.06 -7.80
N ARG A 330 -4.36 13.27 -7.25
CA ARG A 330 -3.86 13.48 -5.89
C ARG A 330 -2.92 14.68 -5.79
N GLN A 331 -2.25 15.05 -6.88
CA GLN A 331 -1.38 16.22 -6.98
C GLN A 331 -2.20 17.50 -7.14
N ASP A 332 -3.28 17.45 -7.93
CA ASP A 332 -4.13 18.59 -8.21
C ASP A 332 -5.61 18.18 -8.27
N ARG A 333 -6.33 18.55 -7.22
CA ARG A 333 -7.74 18.18 -7.03
C ARG A 333 -8.68 18.81 -8.05
N VAL A 334 -8.28 19.85 -8.78
CA VAL A 334 -9.10 20.44 -9.87
C VAL A 334 -9.35 19.40 -10.97
N ARG A 335 -8.45 18.42 -11.11
CA ARG A 335 -8.50 17.36 -12.12
C ARG A 335 -9.48 16.23 -11.79
N VAL A 336 -10.06 16.20 -10.59
CA VAL A 336 -11.05 15.17 -10.17
C VAL A 336 -12.21 15.10 -11.15
N TRP A 337 -12.81 16.24 -11.50
CA TRP A 337 -14.03 16.28 -12.31
C TRP A 337 -13.83 15.77 -13.74
N PRO A 338 -12.81 16.23 -14.52
CA PRO A 338 -12.56 15.68 -15.84
C PRO A 338 -12.16 14.19 -15.79
N ALA A 339 -11.36 13.78 -14.79
CA ALA A 339 -10.97 12.38 -14.61
C ALA A 339 -12.18 11.49 -14.30
N LEU A 340 -13.07 11.93 -13.41
CA LEU A 340 -14.30 11.21 -13.05
C LEU A 340 -15.25 11.11 -14.24
N LEU A 341 -15.43 12.20 -14.99
CA LEU A 341 -16.25 12.20 -16.21
C LEU A 341 -15.72 11.19 -17.22
N LEU A 342 -14.42 11.21 -17.50
CA LEU A 342 -13.78 10.26 -18.41
C LEU A 342 -13.96 8.81 -17.92
N SER A 343 -13.82 8.57 -16.63
CA SER A 343 -14.03 7.26 -16.00
C SER A 343 -15.45 6.74 -16.21
N ILE A 344 -16.46 7.60 -16.03
CA ILE A 344 -17.87 7.27 -16.25
C ILE A 344 -18.12 6.97 -17.74
N LEU A 345 -17.57 7.80 -18.64
CA LEU A 345 -17.73 7.63 -20.09
C LEU A 345 -17.10 6.31 -20.56
N LEU A 346 -15.87 6.01 -20.15
CA LEU A 346 -15.19 4.77 -20.52
C LEU A 346 -15.87 3.54 -19.91
N ALA A 347 -16.32 3.61 -18.66
CA ALA A 347 -17.10 2.55 -18.04
C ALA A 347 -18.42 2.29 -18.79
N GLU A 348 -19.15 3.35 -19.20
CA GLU A 348 -20.40 3.21 -19.96
C GLU A 348 -20.17 2.67 -21.38
N CYS A 349 -19.13 3.15 -22.07
CA CYS A 349 -18.73 2.65 -23.38
C CYS A 349 -18.35 1.16 -23.29
N CYS A 350 -17.52 0.78 -22.32
CA CYS A 350 -17.14 -0.60 -22.09
C CYS A 350 -18.37 -1.48 -21.80
N LEU A 351 -19.27 -1.01 -20.93
CA LEU A 351 -20.50 -1.74 -20.61
C LEU A 351 -21.36 -2.02 -21.85
N ARG A 352 -21.57 -1.00 -22.71
CA ARG A 352 -22.43 -1.10 -23.89
C ARG A 352 -21.78 -1.87 -25.04
N PHE A 353 -20.50 -1.63 -25.31
CA PHE A 353 -19.84 -2.11 -26.53
C PHE A 353 -18.99 -3.38 -26.32
N VAL A 354 -18.60 -3.69 -25.08
CA VAL A 354 -17.74 -4.84 -24.77
C VAL A 354 -18.50 -5.85 -23.89
N GLU A 355 -18.99 -5.42 -22.73
CA GLU A 355 -19.58 -6.34 -21.75
C GLU A 355 -20.93 -6.92 -22.20
N GLN A 356 -21.89 -6.08 -22.59
CA GLN A 356 -23.23 -6.55 -22.98
C GLN A 356 -23.21 -7.55 -24.16
N PRO A 357 -22.44 -7.32 -25.24
CA PRO A 357 -22.30 -8.31 -26.31
C PRO A 357 -21.78 -9.66 -25.82
N MET A 358 -20.74 -9.66 -24.99
CA MET A 358 -20.11 -10.90 -24.49
C MET A 358 -20.99 -11.63 -23.47
N ARG A 359 -21.74 -10.91 -22.62
CA ARG A 359 -22.71 -11.47 -21.67
C ARG A 359 -23.87 -12.18 -22.35
N SER A 360 -24.34 -11.67 -23.49
CA SER A 360 -25.52 -12.20 -24.20
C SER A 360 -25.26 -13.46 -25.05
N GLY A 361 -24.02 -13.96 -25.08
CA GLY A 361 -23.64 -15.17 -25.82
C GLY A 361 -23.63 -14.94 -27.34
N TRP A 362 -22.48 -14.48 -27.85
CA TRP A 362 -22.20 -14.25 -29.28
C TRP A 362 -22.59 -15.44 -30.19
N LEU A 363 -22.37 -16.68 -29.75
CA LEU A 363 -22.65 -17.91 -30.51
C LEU A 363 -24.11 -18.39 -30.43
N GLY A 364 -24.82 -18.11 -29.32
CA GLY A 364 -26.22 -18.54 -29.14
C GLY A 364 -27.20 -17.75 -30.00
N ARG A 365 -26.86 -16.50 -30.35
CA ARG A 365 -27.68 -15.65 -31.22
C ARG A 365 -27.50 -15.91 -32.70
N GLN A 366 -26.31 -16.31 -33.17
CA GLN A 366 -26.13 -16.60 -34.60
C GLN A 366 -27.00 -17.78 -35.09
N ARG A 367 -27.22 -18.82 -34.28
CA ARG A 367 -28.18 -19.90 -34.59
C ARG A 367 -29.64 -19.43 -34.69
N ARG A 368 -30.03 -18.38 -33.97
CA ARG A 368 -31.38 -17.76 -34.08
C ARG A 368 -31.49 -16.76 -35.22
N ILE A 369 -30.37 -16.18 -35.66
CA ILE A 369 -30.33 -15.20 -36.76
C ILE A 369 -30.40 -15.89 -38.13
N LEU A 370 -30.02 -17.16 -38.24
CA LEU A 370 -30.19 -17.97 -39.46
C LEU A 370 -31.67 -18.28 -39.82
N TYR A 371 -32.64 -17.97 -38.96
CA TYR A 371 -34.06 -18.32 -39.15
C TYR A 371 -35.04 -17.14 -39.21
N ARG A 372 -34.57 -15.89 -39.35
CA ARG A 372 -35.46 -14.75 -39.65
C ARG A 372 -34.82 -13.77 -40.64
N PRO A 373 -35.26 -13.76 -41.91
CA PRO A 373 -34.72 -12.85 -42.91
C PRO A 373 -35.58 -11.58 -42.95
N GLN A 374 -35.45 -10.66 -41.98
CA GLN A 374 -35.83 -9.28 -42.28
C GLN A 374 -35.22 -8.27 -41.33
N ARG A 375 -34.46 -7.35 -41.93
CA ARG A 375 -33.90 -6.10 -41.37
C ARG A 375 -32.91 -6.29 -40.23
N ARG A 376 -31.64 -5.94 -40.48
CA ARG A 376 -30.90 -4.88 -39.73
C ARG A 376 -29.42 -4.80 -40.16
N ARG A 377 -29.02 -3.61 -40.62
CA ARG A 377 -27.66 -3.27 -41.07
C ARG A 377 -26.67 -2.72 -40.01
N PRO A 378 -26.87 -2.68 -38.68
CA PRO A 378 -25.78 -2.32 -37.76
C PRO A 378 -25.06 -3.52 -37.10
N LEU A 379 -25.53 -4.76 -37.26
CA LEU A 379 -25.00 -5.92 -36.51
C LEU A 379 -23.62 -6.44 -36.94
N ARG A 380 -23.20 -6.22 -38.20
CA ARG A 380 -21.86 -6.62 -38.68
C ARG A 380 -20.74 -5.71 -38.16
N ILE A 381 -21.02 -4.42 -37.94
CA ILE A 381 -20.05 -3.44 -37.43
C ILE A 381 -19.65 -3.77 -35.98
N PHE A 382 -20.61 -4.21 -35.15
CA PHE A 382 -20.35 -4.61 -33.76
C PHE A 382 -19.56 -5.92 -33.61
N SER A 383 -19.54 -6.78 -34.64
CA SER A 383 -18.77 -8.03 -34.64
C SER A 383 -17.29 -7.78 -34.89
N VAL A 384 -17.00 -6.74 -35.67
CA VAL A 384 -15.66 -6.35 -36.10
C VAL A 384 -14.94 -5.59 -34.98
N LEU A 385 -15.62 -4.71 -34.24
CA LEU A 385 -15.02 -3.99 -33.10
C LEU A 385 -14.54 -4.89 -31.96
N SER A 386 -15.26 -5.96 -31.62
CA SER A 386 -14.89 -6.84 -30.49
C SER A 386 -13.65 -7.68 -30.78
N VAL A 387 -13.45 -8.10 -32.04
CA VAL A 387 -12.25 -8.82 -32.49
C VAL A 387 -11.06 -7.87 -32.63
N ILE A 388 -11.32 -6.63 -33.05
CA ILE A 388 -10.34 -5.52 -33.08
C ILE A 388 -9.89 -5.11 -31.66
N VAL A 389 -10.68 -5.33 -30.61
CA VAL A 389 -10.22 -5.06 -29.24
C VAL A 389 -9.46 -6.25 -28.63
N PHE A 390 -9.73 -7.50 -29.00
CA PHE A 390 -9.12 -8.67 -28.31
C PHE A 390 -7.76 -9.12 -28.88
N LEU A 391 -7.57 -9.03 -30.20
CA LEU A 391 -6.35 -9.51 -30.88
C LEU A 391 -5.15 -8.55 -30.81
N PRO A 392 -5.30 -7.23 -31.08
CA PRO A 392 -4.16 -6.33 -30.96
C PRO A 392 -3.80 -6.03 -29.50
N THR A 393 -4.68 -6.27 -28.54
CA THR A 393 -4.39 -6.03 -27.10
C THR A 393 -3.61 -7.17 -26.47
N THR A 394 -3.88 -8.41 -26.85
CA THR A 394 -2.98 -9.54 -26.54
C THR A 394 -1.64 -9.37 -27.24
N ALA A 395 -1.60 -8.92 -28.49
CA ALA A 395 -0.36 -8.60 -29.19
C ALA A 395 0.40 -7.41 -28.58
N LEU A 396 -0.30 -6.39 -28.06
CA LEU A 396 0.29 -5.22 -27.39
C LEU A 396 0.89 -5.60 -26.02
N VAL A 397 0.17 -6.39 -25.23
CA VAL A 397 0.69 -6.92 -23.95
C VAL A 397 1.91 -7.81 -24.20
N VAL A 398 1.88 -8.68 -25.22
CA VAL A 398 3.04 -9.49 -25.63
C VAL A 398 4.17 -8.62 -26.19
N GLY A 399 3.87 -7.54 -26.91
CA GLY A 399 4.85 -6.57 -27.41
C GLY A 399 5.54 -5.79 -26.29
N LEU A 400 4.79 -5.33 -25.28
CA LEU A 400 5.30 -4.68 -24.07
C LEU A 400 6.17 -5.61 -23.22
N LEU A 401 5.91 -6.92 -23.24
CA LEU A 401 6.78 -7.92 -22.63
C LEU A 401 8.09 -8.14 -23.40
N ARG A 402 8.20 -7.69 -24.66
CA ARG A 402 9.36 -7.87 -25.53
C ARG A 402 10.21 -6.61 -25.71
N THR A 403 9.70 -5.43 -25.37
CA THR A 403 10.50 -4.19 -25.41
C THR A 403 11.50 -4.17 -24.24
N PRO A 404 12.81 -4.05 -24.49
CA PRO A 404 13.78 -3.82 -23.41
C PRO A 404 13.51 -2.42 -22.82
N ALA A 405 13.32 -2.36 -21.50
CA ALA A 405 13.25 -1.10 -20.78
C ALA A 405 14.67 -0.49 -20.72
N PRO A 406 14.83 0.84 -20.73
CA PRO A 406 16.05 1.44 -20.20
C PRO A 406 16.16 1.01 -18.74
N ILE A 407 17.29 0.37 -18.41
CA ILE A 407 17.60 -0.15 -17.09
C ILE A 407 17.65 1.04 -16.12
N ALA A 408 16.67 1.14 -15.22
CA ALA A 408 16.75 1.96 -14.03
C ALA A 408 16.14 1.15 -12.87
N GLY A 409 17.00 0.75 -11.95
CA GLY A 409 16.66 0.07 -10.69
C GLY A 409 16.38 -1.42 -10.84
N GLN A 410 17.44 -2.23 -10.82
CA GLN A 410 17.30 -3.69 -10.72
C GLN A 410 16.54 -4.06 -9.44
N GLY A 411 15.57 -4.96 -9.58
CA GLY A 411 15.01 -5.68 -8.44
C GLY A 411 16.10 -6.58 -7.85
N GLY A 412 16.26 -6.50 -6.52
CA GLY A 412 17.05 -7.43 -5.73
C GLY A 412 18.44 -7.78 -6.31
N ALA A 413 19.21 -6.78 -6.75
CA ALA A 413 20.62 -7.01 -6.95
C ALA A 413 21.24 -7.35 -5.60
N ALA A 414 21.97 -8.46 -5.53
CA ALA A 414 22.77 -8.79 -4.37
C ALA A 414 23.75 -7.63 -4.13
N VAL A 415 23.88 -7.20 -2.88
CA VAL A 415 24.99 -6.33 -2.49
C VAL A 415 26.27 -7.17 -2.57
N ASP A 416 26.86 -7.23 -3.75
CA ASP A 416 28.13 -7.91 -4.01
C ASP A 416 29.24 -6.87 -3.86
N PHE A 417 29.91 -6.86 -2.70
CA PHE A 417 31.05 -5.99 -2.50
C PHE A 417 32.22 -6.53 -3.32
N ASP A 418 32.90 -5.65 -4.05
CA ASP A 418 34.16 -5.98 -4.67
C ASP A 418 35.16 -6.43 -3.59
N GLU A 419 35.70 -7.66 -3.70
CA GLU A 419 36.69 -8.22 -2.76
C GLU A 419 37.93 -7.31 -2.60
N SER A 420 38.15 -6.39 -3.54
CA SER A 420 39.18 -5.35 -3.45
C SER A 420 38.98 -4.39 -2.25
N VAL A 421 37.74 -4.17 -1.80
CA VAL A 421 37.42 -3.35 -0.62
C VAL A 421 37.85 -4.05 0.67
N LEU A 422 37.86 -5.39 0.69
CA LEU A 422 38.31 -6.19 1.84
C LEU A 422 39.85 -6.21 1.98
N THR A 423 40.60 -5.73 0.98
CA THR A 423 42.07 -5.81 0.91
C THR A 423 42.78 -4.45 0.84
N ALA A 424 42.04 -3.34 0.81
CA ALA A 424 42.62 -2.00 0.70
C ALA A 424 43.29 -1.54 2.00
N THR A 425 44.61 -1.29 1.94
CA THR A 425 45.41 -0.62 2.97
C THR A 425 45.39 0.88 2.70
N THR A 426 44.69 1.67 3.51
CA THR A 426 44.68 3.15 3.35
C THR A 426 45.87 3.80 4.05
N VAL A 427 46.63 4.57 3.27
CA VAL A 427 47.59 5.59 3.75
C VAL A 427 46.79 6.76 4.31
N LEU A 428 46.96 7.10 5.58
CA LEU A 428 46.44 8.35 6.16
C LEU A 428 47.38 9.50 5.79
N ASP A 429 47.00 10.31 4.81
CA ASP A 429 47.66 11.59 4.53
C ASP A 429 47.18 12.64 5.54
N ASN A 430 47.99 12.88 6.58
CA ASN A 430 47.86 14.05 7.45
C ASN A 430 48.43 15.28 6.71
N ALA A 431 47.59 15.99 5.95
CA ALA A 431 47.96 17.29 5.39
C ALA A 431 46.94 18.37 5.78
N SER A 432 47.10 18.92 6.99
CA SER A 432 46.57 20.23 7.35
C SER A 432 47.46 21.32 6.74
N THR A 433 47.06 21.91 5.62
CA THR A 433 47.71 23.11 5.09
C THR A 433 47.15 24.37 5.75
N VAL A 434 47.91 24.93 6.70
CA VAL A 434 47.81 26.33 7.14
C VAL A 434 48.80 27.15 6.31
N PRO A 435 48.45 28.32 5.74
CA PRO A 435 49.40 29.11 4.96
C PRO A 435 50.22 30.06 5.84
N GLY A 436 51.55 30.01 5.68
CA GLY A 436 52.42 31.19 5.72
C GLY A 436 53.34 31.35 6.94
N GLY A 437 54.62 31.00 6.76
CA GLY A 437 55.72 31.43 7.64
C GLY A 437 57.07 30.83 7.21
N GLN A 438 57.88 31.61 6.48
CA GLN A 438 59.23 31.23 6.00
C GLN A 438 60.25 31.17 7.15
N ILE A 439 61.01 30.07 7.30
CA ILE A 439 62.40 29.96 7.85
C ILE A 439 63.05 28.67 7.26
N PRO A 440 64.38 28.63 6.97
CA PRO A 440 64.94 27.85 5.86
C PRO A 440 65.46 26.43 6.18
N ASP A 441 65.71 25.69 5.09
CA ASP A 441 66.31 24.36 4.95
C ASP A 441 67.40 24.00 5.96
N ASP A 442 67.25 22.85 6.60
CA ASP A 442 68.37 21.95 6.89
C ASP A 442 67.91 20.49 7.04
N GLY A 443 68.68 19.56 6.47
CA GLY A 443 68.72 18.15 6.86
C GLY A 443 67.60 17.21 6.38
N SER A 444 67.91 16.44 5.33
CA SER A 444 67.19 15.23 4.92
C SER A 444 66.91 14.26 6.08
N SER A 445 65.64 14.10 6.43
CA SER A 445 65.15 12.92 7.16
C SER A 445 64.02 12.29 6.33
N GLU A 446 64.28 11.11 5.77
CA GLU A 446 63.24 10.27 5.18
C GLU A 446 62.26 9.91 6.30
N SER A 447 61.08 10.53 6.28
CA SER A 447 59.97 10.12 7.12
C SER A 447 59.46 8.79 6.59
N THR A 448 59.89 7.69 7.19
CA THR A 448 59.30 6.37 6.95
C THR A 448 57.89 6.38 7.50
N THR A 449 56.89 6.62 6.63
CA THR A 449 55.48 6.38 6.93
C THR A 449 55.29 4.89 7.19
N SER A 450 55.19 4.50 8.45
CA SER A 450 54.86 3.13 8.85
C SER A 450 53.43 2.83 8.41
N LEU A 451 53.28 2.11 7.29
CA LEU A 451 52.03 1.48 6.88
C LEU A 451 51.64 0.42 7.92
N VAL A 452 50.76 0.77 8.86
CA VAL A 452 50.09 -0.24 9.68
C VAL A 452 49.04 -0.91 8.79
N PRO A 453 49.07 -2.23 8.56
CA PRO A 453 48.02 -2.90 7.81
C PRO A 453 46.69 -2.73 8.55
N PHE A 454 45.70 -2.11 7.90
CA PHE A 454 44.33 -2.12 8.39
C PHE A 454 43.82 -3.57 8.31
N VAL A 455 43.72 -4.24 9.45
CA VAL A 455 43.12 -5.57 9.53
C VAL A 455 41.61 -5.38 9.62
N MET A 456 40.91 -5.76 8.56
CA MET A 456 39.44 -5.74 8.52
C MET A 456 38.88 -6.57 9.68
N PRO A 457 37.92 -6.03 10.45
CA PRO A 457 37.22 -6.79 11.48
C PRO A 457 36.51 -8.02 10.90
N PRO A 458 36.34 -9.11 11.68
CA PRO A 458 35.61 -10.29 11.23
C PRO A 458 34.15 -9.94 10.89
N LEU A 459 33.65 -10.51 9.81
CA LEU A 459 32.26 -10.37 9.37
C LEU A 459 31.38 -11.49 9.97
N PRO A 460 30.08 -11.24 10.19
CA PRO A 460 29.41 -9.94 10.04
C PRO A 460 29.70 -9.00 11.22
N ARG A 461 29.89 -7.70 10.94
CA ARG A 461 30.06 -6.66 11.98
C ARG A 461 28.74 -6.30 12.63
N LYS A 462 28.72 -6.05 13.94
CA LYS A 462 27.52 -5.55 14.63
C LYS A 462 27.32 -4.06 14.33
N LEU A 463 26.28 -3.76 13.57
CA LEU A 463 25.89 -2.40 13.19
C LEU A 463 24.67 -1.97 14.00
N LEU A 464 24.89 -1.09 14.97
CA LEU A 464 23.81 -0.47 15.74
C LEU A 464 23.31 0.77 14.99
N VAL A 465 22.02 0.82 14.66
CA VAL A 465 21.40 1.99 14.04
C VAL A 465 20.55 2.73 15.07
N VAL A 466 20.89 4.00 15.29
CA VAL A 466 20.19 4.95 16.17
C VAL A 466 19.66 6.12 15.36
N GLY A 467 18.70 6.87 15.94
CA GLY A 467 18.09 8.03 15.30
C GLY A 467 16.57 7.96 15.33
N ASP A 468 15.93 8.46 14.28
CA ASP A 468 14.48 8.70 14.23
C ASP A 468 13.73 7.69 13.34
N SER A 469 12.55 8.07 12.82
CA SER A 469 11.74 7.25 11.94
C SER A 469 12.42 6.97 10.59
N GLN A 470 13.33 7.83 10.11
CA GLN A 470 14.13 7.54 8.92
C GLN A 470 15.05 6.34 9.15
N GLY A 471 15.77 6.32 10.27
CA GLY A 471 16.58 5.16 10.68
C GLY A 471 15.74 3.90 10.88
N HIS A 472 14.51 4.05 11.41
CA HIS A 472 13.58 2.92 11.50
C HIS A 472 13.27 2.35 10.11
N SER A 473 12.87 3.21 9.17
CA SER A 473 12.51 2.83 7.81
C SER A 473 13.68 2.20 7.05
N LEU A 474 14.91 2.70 7.26
CA LEU A 474 16.12 2.16 6.66
C LEU A 474 16.35 0.70 7.09
N VAL A 475 16.31 0.44 8.41
CA VAL A 475 16.63 -0.89 8.95
C VAL A 475 15.53 -1.90 8.70
N ILE A 476 14.24 -1.56 8.78
CA ILE A 476 13.19 -2.56 8.52
C ILE A 476 13.14 -2.99 7.04
N ASN A 477 13.65 -2.14 6.14
CA ASN A 477 13.64 -2.37 4.70
C ASN A 477 15.01 -2.77 4.14
N HIS A 478 15.97 -3.15 4.98
CA HIS A 478 17.32 -3.51 4.54
C HIS A 478 17.32 -4.69 3.54
N PRO A 479 18.28 -4.72 2.59
CA PRO A 479 18.40 -5.83 1.66
C PRO A 479 18.86 -7.10 2.37
N ALA A 480 18.30 -8.26 2.00
CA ALA A 480 18.57 -9.54 2.67
C ALA A 480 20.04 -9.98 2.60
N ASP A 481 20.78 -9.59 1.56
CA ASP A 481 22.20 -9.92 1.42
C ASP A 481 23.11 -9.13 2.38
N LEU A 482 22.59 -8.05 3.00
CA LEU A 482 23.35 -7.24 3.96
C LEU A 482 23.75 -8.03 5.21
N ASP A 483 22.98 -9.06 5.57
CA ASP A 483 23.22 -9.94 6.73
C ASP A 483 24.56 -10.70 6.65
N LYS A 484 25.14 -10.81 5.44
CA LYS A 484 26.48 -11.38 5.24
C LYS A 484 27.58 -10.49 5.83
N TYR A 485 27.33 -9.19 5.92
CA TYR A 485 28.33 -8.18 6.27
C TYR A 485 28.03 -7.52 7.60
N PHE A 486 26.75 -7.38 7.96
CA PHE A 486 26.32 -6.74 9.19
C PHE A 486 25.28 -7.56 9.96
N THR A 487 25.47 -7.70 11.26
CA THR A 487 24.39 -8.02 12.19
C THR A 487 23.72 -6.71 12.58
N LEU A 488 22.57 -6.41 11.96
CA LEU A 488 21.84 -5.16 12.17
C LEU A 488 21.10 -5.13 13.51
N ILE A 489 21.26 -4.03 14.24
CA ILE A 489 20.61 -3.80 15.54
C ILE A 489 19.87 -2.47 15.47
N LYS A 490 18.53 -2.50 15.51
CA LYS A 490 17.69 -1.30 15.44
C LYS A 490 17.39 -0.75 16.85
N LYS A 491 17.80 0.48 17.14
CA LYS A 491 17.44 1.23 18.37
C LYS A 491 17.05 2.68 18.06
N THR A 492 16.13 2.84 17.12
CA THR A 492 15.60 4.13 16.69
C THR A 492 14.33 4.51 17.46
N SER A 493 14.07 5.83 17.55
CA SER A 493 12.87 6.38 18.19
C SER A 493 12.14 7.32 17.23
N SER A 494 11.08 6.79 16.62
CA SER A 494 10.22 7.54 15.71
C SER A 494 9.58 8.74 16.41
N GLY A 495 9.59 9.90 15.75
CA GLY A 495 9.00 11.11 16.32
C GLY A 495 9.92 11.89 17.27
N CYS A 496 11.18 11.49 17.44
CA CYS A 496 12.08 12.11 18.39
C CYS A 496 13.26 12.78 17.68
N GLY A 497 13.51 14.06 17.99
CA GLY A 497 14.72 14.77 17.59
C GLY A 497 15.85 14.59 18.61
N LEU A 498 16.99 15.25 18.36
CA LEU A 498 18.13 15.26 19.27
C LEU A 498 17.90 16.11 20.53
N LEU A 499 17.29 17.29 20.40
CA LEU A 499 17.04 18.16 21.55
C LEU A 499 15.89 17.61 22.41
N GLU A 500 16.21 17.00 23.55
CA GLU A 500 15.25 16.45 24.52
C GLU A 500 14.21 17.50 24.97
N ASP A 501 12.98 17.07 25.24
CA ASP A 501 11.85 17.88 25.71
C ASP A 501 11.44 19.07 24.81
N GLY A 502 12.05 19.19 23.63
CA GLY A 502 11.73 20.23 22.67
C GLY A 502 10.29 20.14 22.14
N ARG A 503 9.64 21.30 22.00
CA ARG A 503 8.41 21.46 21.24
C ARG A 503 8.74 22.01 19.86
N VAL A 504 8.27 21.31 18.83
CA VAL A 504 8.49 21.69 17.42
C VAL A 504 7.65 22.91 17.08
N ILE A 505 8.30 23.95 16.58
CA ILE A 505 7.66 25.11 15.98
C ILE A 505 7.66 24.92 14.46
N THR A 506 6.49 25.06 13.85
CA THR A 506 6.31 24.97 12.41
C THR A 506 5.39 26.07 11.91
N GLN A 507 5.56 26.45 10.64
CA GLN A 507 4.68 27.34 9.90
C GLN A 507 3.26 26.80 9.73
N GLN A 508 3.00 25.53 10.06
CA GLN A 508 1.65 24.97 10.11
C GLN A 508 0.95 25.23 11.46
N PRO A 509 0.00 26.18 11.55
CA PRO A 509 -0.56 26.62 12.83
C PRO A 509 -1.45 25.59 13.55
N ARG A 510 -1.78 24.46 12.90
CA ARG A 510 -2.59 23.37 13.48
C ARG A 510 -1.76 22.14 13.85
N PHE A 511 -0.46 22.17 13.61
CA PHE A 511 0.43 21.07 13.93
C PHE A 511 1.15 21.36 15.25
N GLY A 512 1.14 20.39 16.16
CA GLY A 512 1.85 20.46 17.43
C GLY A 512 2.50 19.13 17.71
N TRP A 513 3.79 19.15 18.00
CA TRP A 513 4.57 17.97 18.33
C TRP A 513 5.60 18.30 19.40
N SER A 514 5.82 17.36 20.33
CA SER A 514 6.75 17.52 21.44
C SER A 514 7.50 16.23 21.69
N PHE A 515 8.76 16.37 22.11
CA PHE A 515 9.65 15.25 22.42
C PHE A 515 9.61 14.80 23.88
N VAL A 516 8.67 15.30 24.70
CA VAL A 516 8.59 14.97 26.15
C VAL A 516 8.49 13.46 26.40
N ASP A 517 7.76 12.73 25.54
CA ASP A 517 7.61 11.27 25.68
C ASP A 517 8.80 10.46 25.12
N CYS A 518 9.82 11.13 24.57
CA CYS A 518 10.99 10.47 23.95
C CYS A 518 12.06 10.06 24.95
N GLY A 519 12.17 10.80 26.07
CA GLY A 519 13.27 10.72 27.02
C GLY A 519 14.66 10.95 26.39
N SER A 520 15.69 10.92 27.24
CA SER A 520 17.05 11.29 26.86
C SER A 520 17.65 10.44 25.73
N PRO A 521 17.98 11.03 24.56
CA PRO A 521 18.67 10.33 23.49
C PRO A 521 20.01 9.73 23.94
N VAL A 522 20.77 10.47 24.76
CA VAL A 522 22.07 10.03 25.28
C VAL A 522 21.93 8.73 26.08
N GLN A 523 21.00 8.67 27.03
CA GLN A 523 20.77 7.47 27.84
C GLN A 523 20.28 6.29 26.99
N ARG A 524 19.41 6.55 26.00
CA ARG A 524 18.91 5.52 25.09
C ARG A 524 20.05 4.92 24.26
N TRP A 525 20.93 5.77 23.74
CA TRP A 525 22.07 5.38 22.92
C TRP A 525 23.13 4.65 23.74
N GLU A 526 23.49 5.15 24.92
CA GLU A 526 24.41 4.49 25.85
C GLU A 526 23.91 3.09 26.22
N ASN A 527 22.65 2.96 26.64
CA ASN A 527 22.07 1.69 27.00
C ASN A 527 22.03 0.72 25.79
N ALA A 528 21.72 1.24 24.60
CA ALA A 528 21.76 0.45 23.37
C ALA A 528 23.17 -0.08 23.09
N ALA A 529 24.21 0.76 23.14
CA ALA A 529 25.58 0.32 22.89
C ALA A 529 26.10 -0.61 23.98
N ARG A 530 25.83 -0.32 25.25
CA ARG A 530 26.23 -1.18 26.39
C ARG A 530 25.66 -2.59 26.27
N VAL A 531 24.37 -2.71 25.96
CA VAL A 531 23.69 -4.01 25.88
C VAL A 531 24.09 -4.80 24.63
N ASN A 532 24.20 -4.12 23.49
CA ASN A 532 24.36 -4.80 22.20
C ASN A 532 25.82 -4.95 21.78
N GLN A 533 26.69 -4.12 22.36
CA GLN A 533 28.12 -4.15 22.14
C GLN A 533 28.48 -4.10 20.64
N PRO A 534 28.06 -3.05 19.91
CA PRO A 534 28.28 -2.94 18.47
C PRO A 534 29.73 -2.61 18.12
N ASP A 535 30.15 -2.96 16.90
CA ASP A 535 31.45 -2.57 16.35
C ASP A 535 31.40 -1.15 15.76
N VAL A 536 30.24 -0.78 15.21
CA VAL A 536 29.96 0.55 14.69
C VAL A 536 28.51 0.94 14.98
N THR A 537 28.30 2.22 15.30
CA THR A 537 26.99 2.82 15.49
C THR A 537 26.72 3.82 14.37
N LEU A 538 25.64 3.64 13.61
CA LEU A 538 25.20 4.55 12.56
C LEU A 538 24.05 5.43 13.07
N LEU A 539 24.22 6.75 13.00
CA LEU A 539 23.13 7.72 13.21
C LEU A 539 22.43 8.02 11.89
N VAL A 540 21.11 7.86 11.90
CA VAL A 540 20.22 8.27 10.80
C VAL A 540 19.16 9.21 11.35
N THR A 541 19.28 10.49 11.02
CA THR A 541 18.46 11.57 11.62
C THR A 541 17.97 12.56 10.56
N GLY A 542 17.22 13.58 10.99
CA GLY A 542 16.89 14.75 10.16
C GLY A 542 15.40 14.98 9.94
N ALA A 543 14.51 14.03 10.30
CA ALA A 543 13.08 14.25 10.13
C ALA A 543 12.54 15.28 11.13
N TRP A 544 13.25 15.53 12.22
CA TRP A 544 12.85 16.44 13.30
C TRP A 544 13.91 17.47 13.68
N ASP A 545 15.16 17.27 13.25
CA ASP A 545 16.28 18.17 13.60
C ASP A 545 16.34 19.42 12.73
N VAL A 546 15.52 19.51 11.68
CA VAL A 546 15.42 20.68 10.79
C VAL A 546 14.38 21.70 11.25
N PHE A 547 13.94 21.69 12.51
CA PHE A 547 12.87 22.57 13.02
C PHE A 547 13.39 23.59 14.03
N ASP A 548 12.64 24.67 14.18
CA ASP A 548 12.80 25.57 15.33
C ASP A 548 12.25 24.84 16.55
N ILE A 549 12.95 24.91 17.67
CA ILE A 549 12.62 24.15 18.88
C ILE A 549 12.40 25.11 20.04
N GLU A 550 11.22 25.02 20.66
CA GLU A 550 10.97 25.65 21.95
C GLU A 550 11.34 24.69 23.08
N LEU A 551 12.25 25.11 23.95
CA LEU A 551 12.71 24.34 25.10
C LEU A 551 12.78 25.27 26.31
N ASP A 552 12.15 24.90 27.42
CA ASP A 552 12.03 25.71 28.64
C ASP A 552 11.49 27.13 28.38
N SER A 553 10.48 27.26 27.51
CA SER A 553 9.91 28.54 27.07
C SER A 553 10.88 29.44 26.28
N VAL A 554 12.06 28.94 25.90
CA VAL A 554 13.01 29.62 25.02
C VAL A 554 12.93 29.01 23.63
N THR A 555 12.72 29.84 22.61
CA THR A 555 12.76 29.40 21.21
C THR A 555 14.19 29.44 20.69
N TYR A 556 14.70 28.27 20.31
CA TYR A 556 15.94 28.10 19.57
C TYR A 556 15.58 28.05 18.08
N VAL A 557 15.89 29.12 17.37
CA VAL A 557 15.65 29.24 15.93
C VAL A 557 16.72 28.42 15.21
N PHE A 558 16.31 27.58 14.26
CA PHE A 558 17.25 26.74 13.53
C PHE A 558 18.25 27.57 12.72
N ALA A 559 19.46 27.04 12.54
CA ALA A 559 20.56 27.72 11.86
C ALA A 559 20.99 29.06 12.49
N THR A 560 20.85 29.16 13.82
CA THR A 560 21.50 30.21 14.61
C THR A 560 22.59 29.62 15.50
N PRO A 561 23.61 30.41 15.88
CA PRO A 561 24.70 29.93 16.73
C PRO A 561 24.22 29.30 18.04
N GLU A 562 23.13 29.80 18.63
CA GLU A 562 22.55 29.28 19.87
C GLU A 562 21.94 27.89 19.68
N PHE A 563 21.20 27.68 18.58
CA PHE A 563 20.67 26.37 18.22
C PHE A 563 21.80 25.39 17.91
N ASP A 564 22.72 25.79 17.03
CA ASP A 564 23.83 24.95 16.57
C ASP A 564 24.70 24.48 17.73
N SER A 565 25.07 25.40 18.63
CA SER A 565 25.87 25.07 19.81
C SER A 565 25.16 24.06 20.73
N LYS A 566 23.85 24.23 20.92
CA LYS A 566 23.06 23.34 21.79
C LYS A 566 22.85 21.97 21.15
N TRP A 567 22.58 21.94 19.85
CA TRP A 567 22.40 20.71 19.08
C TRP A 567 23.71 19.91 19.00
N ILE A 568 24.83 20.56 18.68
CA ILE A 568 26.17 19.95 18.66
C ILE A 568 26.53 19.39 20.04
N ALA A 569 26.34 20.14 21.12
CA ALA A 569 26.68 19.68 22.47
C ALA A 569 25.92 18.40 22.86
N ASN A 570 24.65 18.31 22.46
CA ASN A 570 23.83 17.15 22.74
C ASN A 570 24.20 15.95 21.85
N LEU A 571 24.47 16.17 20.56
CA LEU A 571 25.00 15.13 19.67
C LEU A 571 26.33 14.60 20.19
N GLN A 572 27.28 15.47 20.54
CA GLN A 572 28.60 15.08 21.07
C GLN A 572 28.46 14.26 22.35
N SER A 573 27.56 14.65 23.26
CA SER A 573 27.28 13.88 24.48
C SER A 573 26.79 12.46 24.17
N GLY A 574 25.95 12.31 23.13
CA GLY A 574 25.51 11.01 22.63
C GLY A 574 26.65 10.19 22.01
N ILE A 575 27.52 10.83 21.23
CA ILE A 575 28.71 10.19 20.63
C ILE A 575 29.66 9.70 21.72
N ASP A 576 29.98 10.55 22.70
CA ASP A 576 30.88 10.21 23.80
C ASP A 576 30.35 9.00 24.60
N ALA A 577 29.03 8.96 24.83
CA ALA A 577 28.39 7.84 25.49
C ALA A 577 28.48 6.52 24.70
N ILE A 578 28.39 6.58 23.35
CA ILE A 578 28.57 5.42 22.47
C ILE A 578 30.04 4.97 22.45
N VAL A 579 30.97 5.90 22.28
CA VAL A 579 32.41 5.65 22.19
C VAL A 579 32.94 5.06 23.49
N ALA A 580 32.42 5.50 24.64
CA ALA A 580 32.74 4.92 25.95
C ALA A 580 32.37 3.43 26.08
N GLN A 581 31.44 2.93 25.25
CA GLN A 581 31.08 1.50 25.17
C GLN A 581 31.90 0.72 24.12
N GLY A 582 32.93 1.34 23.54
CA GLY A 582 33.82 0.75 22.56
C GLY A 582 33.16 0.58 21.18
N SER A 583 32.33 1.52 20.75
CA SER A 583 31.77 1.55 19.38
C SER A 583 32.15 2.85 18.70
N ALA A 584 32.66 2.77 17.47
CA ALA A 584 32.87 3.95 16.65
C ALA A 584 31.53 4.51 16.15
N MET A 585 31.50 5.81 15.87
CA MET A 585 30.31 6.51 15.41
C MET A 585 30.40 6.82 13.91
N ALA A 586 29.35 6.51 13.18
CA ALA A 586 29.14 6.89 11.79
C ALA A 586 27.94 7.83 11.70
N LEU A 587 28.13 9.01 11.11
CA LEU A 587 27.09 10.02 10.90
C LEU A 587 26.67 9.99 9.44
N LEU A 588 25.46 9.49 9.16
CA LEU A 588 24.95 9.44 7.79
C LEU A 588 24.50 10.84 7.35
N GLU A 589 24.86 11.22 6.13
CA GLU A 589 24.32 12.39 5.46
C GLU A 589 22.78 12.37 5.44
N VAL A 590 22.16 13.51 5.70
CA VAL A 590 20.70 13.69 5.66
C VAL A 590 20.29 14.03 4.23
N PRO A 591 19.38 13.26 3.61
CA PRO A 591 18.93 13.56 2.25
C PRO A 591 17.91 14.70 2.24
N CYS A 592 17.88 15.49 1.17
CA CYS A 592 16.84 16.51 0.99
C CYS A 592 15.46 15.86 0.91
N MET A 593 14.49 16.35 1.69
CA MET A 593 13.17 15.74 1.80
C MET A 593 12.18 16.43 0.87
N ARG A 594 11.19 15.67 0.40
CA ARG A 594 10.10 16.16 -0.46
C ARG A 594 8.76 15.66 0.08
N PRO A 595 8.35 16.10 1.29
CA PRO A 595 7.19 15.56 1.97
C PRO A 595 5.91 15.71 1.13
N ILE A 596 5.13 14.63 1.06
CA ILE A 596 3.84 14.57 0.34
C ILE A 596 2.70 14.22 1.28
N ASP A 597 1.46 14.56 0.91
CA ASP A 597 0.23 14.31 1.69
C ASP A 597 -0.05 12.79 1.74
N ALA A 598 0.65 12.13 2.66
CA ALA A 598 0.75 10.68 2.82
C ALA A 598 0.68 10.31 4.31
N ALA A 599 1.52 9.37 4.78
CA ALA A 599 1.54 8.93 6.17
C ALA A 599 2.16 9.98 7.14
N THR A 600 2.99 10.88 6.60
CA THR A 600 3.70 11.89 7.39
C THR A 600 3.17 13.29 7.08
N PRO A 601 2.94 14.15 8.10
CA PRO A 601 2.52 15.53 7.89
C PRO A 601 3.48 16.30 6.97
N VAL A 602 2.92 17.00 5.99
CA VAL A 602 3.68 17.86 5.07
C VAL A 602 4.05 19.15 5.79
N LEU A 603 5.22 19.17 6.43
CA LEU A 603 5.73 20.34 7.13
C LEU A 603 6.72 21.10 6.23
N PRO A 604 6.53 22.41 5.99
CA PRO A 604 7.35 23.19 5.06
C PRO A 604 8.85 23.11 5.37
N GLU A 605 9.22 23.10 6.64
CA GLU A 605 10.62 23.11 7.09
C GLU A 605 11.40 21.88 6.64
N ARG A 606 10.74 20.73 6.44
CA ARG A 606 11.38 19.52 5.89
C ARG A 606 11.70 19.66 4.42
N ALA A 607 10.92 20.44 3.67
CA ALA A 607 11.13 20.64 2.24
C ALA A 607 12.16 21.72 1.91
N MET A 608 12.77 22.33 2.94
CA MET A 608 13.75 23.41 2.82
C MET A 608 15.16 22.83 2.73
N ASP A 609 15.70 22.80 1.51
CA ASP A 609 17.02 22.21 1.22
C ASP A 609 18.16 22.94 1.93
N ASP A 610 18.02 24.24 2.18
CA ASP A 610 18.96 25.04 2.98
C ASP A 610 19.04 24.56 4.43
N ARG A 611 17.91 24.16 5.02
CA ARG A 611 17.91 23.61 6.39
C ARG A 611 18.56 22.23 6.45
N VAL A 612 18.34 21.39 5.44
CA VAL A 612 19.01 20.08 5.32
C VAL A 612 20.50 20.25 5.10
N ALA A 613 20.92 21.18 4.23
CA ALA A 613 22.32 21.49 3.97
C ALA A 613 23.03 21.96 5.26
N HIS A 614 22.43 22.89 6.00
CA HIS A 614 22.98 23.36 7.28
C HIS A 614 23.13 22.22 8.29
N LEU A 615 22.14 21.33 8.41
CA LEU A 615 22.24 20.16 9.29
C LEU A 615 23.39 19.22 8.89
N ASN A 616 23.60 19.01 7.59
CA ASN A 616 24.73 18.23 7.08
C ASN A 616 26.08 18.89 7.39
N ASP A 617 26.17 20.22 7.31
CA ASP A 617 27.38 20.95 7.70
C ASP A 617 27.71 20.77 9.17
N LEU A 618 26.71 20.80 10.07
CA LEU A 618 26.91 20.51 11.50
C LEU A 618 27.39 19.06 11.72
N LEU A 619 26.84 18.08 11.00
CA LEU A 619 27.29 16.68 11.08
C LEU A 619 28.74 16.53 10.61
N ARG A 620 29.12 17.17 9.49
CA ARG A 620 30.50 17.19 8.98
C ARG A 620 31.44 17.85 9.99
N GLN A 621 31.04 18.96 10.61
CA GLN A 621 31.80 19.66 11.64
C GLN A 621 32.08 18.76 12.86
N VAL A 622 31.05 18.05 13.36
CA VAL A 622 31.20 17.13 14.50
C VAL A 622 32.13 15.97 14.16
N ALA A 623 31.97 15.35 12.98
CA ALA A 623 32.86 14.28 12.55
C ALA A 623 34.33 14.74 12.41
N ALA A 624 34.55 15.95 11.89
CA ALA A 624 35.89 16.53 11.75
C ALA A 624 36.58 16.81 13.10
N THR A 625 35.80 16.96 14.18
CA THR A 625 36.34 17.24 15.52
C THR A 625 37.04 16.02 16.14
N ASN A 626 36.60 14.80 15.83
CA ASN A 626 37.22 13.57 16.35
C ASN A 626 37.23 12.44 15.31
N VAL A 627 38.09 12.58 14.30
CA VAL A 627 38.21 11.64 13.17
C VAL A 627 38.66 10.22 13.56
N ALA A 628 39.19 10.04 14.78
CA ALA A 628 39.62 8.74 15.27
C ALA A 628 38.43 7.85 15.70
N THR A 629 37.33 8.45 16.11
CA THR A 629 36.16 7.72 16.66
C THR A 629 34.86 8.02 15.92
N THR A 630 34.81 9.11 15.14
CA THR A 630 33.62 9.57 14.43
C THR A 630 33.91 9.77 12.95
N THR A 631 33.05 9.25 12.08
CA THR A 631 33.20 9.35 10.63
C THR A 631 31.90 9.87 10.02
N PHE A 632 31.98 10.88 9.15
CA PHE A 632 30.86 11.28 8.30
C PHE A 632 30.79 10.34 7.10
N ILE A 633 29.60 9.82 6.83
CA ILE A 633 29.34 8.88 5.73
C ILE A 633 28.47 9.59 4.71
N GLU A 634 29.05 9.84 3.54
CA GLU A 634 28.32 10.40 2.40
C GLU A 634 27.26 9.41 1.93
N GLY A 635 26.09 9.95 1.60
CA GLY A 635 25.01 9.18 1.06
C GLY A 635 25.14 8.93 -0.44
N PRO A 636 24.14 8.27 -1.03
CA PRO A 636 23.98 8.19 -2.48
C PRO A 636 24.05 9.54 -3.19
N ASP A 637 24.79 9.56 -4.30
CA ASP A 637 24.93 10.71 -5.17
C ASP A 637 23.55 11.26 -5.60
N GLY A 638 23.43 12.59 -5.60
CA GLY A 638 22.24 13.28 -6.11
C GLY A 638 21.06 13.37 -5.15
N TRP A 639 21.21 12.99 -3.87
CA TRP A 639 20.15 13.12 -2.85
C TRP A 639 19.52 14.50 -2.73
N CYS A 640 20.32 15.55 -2.89
CA CYS A 640 19.88 16.94 -2.99
C CYS A 640 20.15 17.54 -4.38
N GLY A 641 21.05 16.93 -5.17
CA GLY A 641 21.53 17.47 -6.44
C GLY A 641 20.73 17.02 -7.67
N ASP A 642 19.95 15.94 -7.58
CA ASP A 642 19.08 15.45 -8.65
C ASP A 642 17.63 15.42 -8.18
N GLU A 643 16.82 16.34 -8.70
CA GLU A 643 15.40 16.44 -8.37
C GLU A 643 14.63 15.14 -8.68
N LYS A 644 15.08 14.34 -9.65
CA LYS A 644 14.47 13.04 -9.92
C LYS A 644 14.65 12.07 -8.76
N ILE A 645 15.85 12.03 -8.16
CA ILE A 645 16.15 11.20 -6.99
C ILE A 645 15.43 11.79 -5.76
N ALA A 646 15.47 13.12 -5.60
CA ALA A 646 14.87 13.80 -4.47
C ALA A 646 13.34 13.55 -4.39
N THR A 647 12.67 13.49 -5.54
CA THR A 647 11.21 13.30 -5.66
C THR A 647 10.77 11.86 -5.95
N ASP A 648 11.71 10.90 -6.04
CA ASP A 648 11.36 9.51 -6.36
C ASP A 648 10.69 8.82 -5.18
N LEU A 649 9.39 8.59 -5.33
CA LEU A 649 8.58 7.91 -4.31
C LEU A 649 8.80 6.39 -4.27
N SER A 650 9.52 5.81 -5.23
CA SER A 650 9.97 4.42 -5.11
C SER A 650 11.16 4.30 -4.16
N LEU A 651 11.98 5.35 -4.06
CA LEU A 651 13.07 5.43 -3.09
C LEU A 651 12.54 5.85 -1.71
N ARG A 652 11.71 6.90 -1.64
CA ARG A 652 11.11 7.41 -0.40
C ARG A 652 9.61 7.56 -0.49
N TYR A 653 8.86 6.63 0.09
CA TYR A 653 7.44 6.44 -0.23
C TYR A 653 6.54 7.63 0.15
N ASP A 654 6.91 8.41 1.16
CA ASP A 654 6.24 9.65 1.56
C ASP A 654 7.12 10.90 1.38
N GLY A 655 8.21 10.76 0.61
CA GLY A 655 9.21 11.79 0.39
C GLY A 655 10.19 12.01 1.54
N ILE A 656 10.09 11.22 2.63
CA ILE A 656 10.98 11.26 3.79
C ILE A 656 11.55 9.85 4.05
N HIS A 657 10.69 8.86 4.24
CA HIS A 657 11.05 7.50 4.67
C HIS A 657 11.35 6.60 3.49
N VAL A 658 12.43 5.83 3.60
CA VAL A 658 12.79 4.85 2.57
C VAL A 658 11.97 3.58 2.68
N TYR A 659 11.68 2.96 1.54
CA TYR A 659 11.24 1.57 1.50
C TYR A 659 12.37 0.68 0.95
N ARG A 660 12.07 -0.55 0.53
CA ARG A 660 13.09 -1.54 0.11
C ARG A 660 14.05 -1.04 -0.97
N GLN A 661 13.57 -0.39 -2.02
CA GLN A 661 14.45 0.12 -3.08
C GLN A 661 15.36 1.25 -2.59
N GLY A 662 14.84 2.20 -1.82
CA GLY A 662 15.64 3.27 -1.23
C GLY A 662 16.64 2.76 -0.20
N SER A 663 16.24 1.81 0.64
CA SER A 663 17.14 1.19 1.63
C SER A 663 18.26 0.40 0.94
N ASN A 664 17.96 -0.34 -0.12
CA ASN A 664 18.98 -1.00 -0.94
C ASN A 664 19.97 0.01 -1.53
N TYR A 665 19.46 1.07 -2.17
CA TYR A 665 20.31 2.12 -2.77
C TYR A 665 21.24 2.79 -1.74
N ILE A 666 20.74 3.03 -0.53
CA ILE A 666 21.53 3.57 0.57
C ILE A 666 22.62 2.57 1.00
N PHE A 667 22.24 1.34 1.35
CA PHE A 667 23.20 0.36 1.85
C PHE A 667 24.24 -0.05 0.79
N GLU A 668 23.88 -0.12 -0.49
CA GLU A 668 24.86 -0.30 -1.58
C GLU A 668 25.93 0.80 -1.57
N THR A 669 25.52 2.05 -1.33
CA THR A 669 26.43 3.20 -1.30
C THR A 669 27.28 3.24 -0.03
N ILE A 670 26.66 3.10 1.14
CA ILE A 670 27.32 3.43 2.42
C ILE A 670 28.07 2.26 3.03
N SER A 671 27.73 1.02 2.70
CA SER A 671 28.32 -0.15 3.35
C SER A 671 29.84 -0.27 3.19
N PRO A 672 30.45 0.02 2.02
CA PRO A 672 31.91 0.06 1.90
C PRO A 672 32.58 1.04 2.87
N ALA A 673 31.96 2.20 3.09
CA ALA A 673 32.46 3.19 4.04
C ALA A 673 32.26 2.72 5.49
N LEU A 674 31.09 2.13 5.82
CA LEU A 674 30.82 1.57 7.14
C LEU A 674 31.76 0.42 7.52
N LEU A 675 32.11 -0.45 6.57
CA LEU A 675 33.05 -1.55 6.79
C LEU A 675 34.46 -1.03 7.14
N ARG A 676 34.85 0.14 6.65
CA ARG A 676 36.14 0.79 6.94
C ARG A 676 36.17 1.57 8.25
N VAL A 677 35.02 1.84 8.88
CA VAL A 677 35.00 2.52 10.19
C VAL A 677 35.71 1.65 11.23
N PRO A 678 36.73 2.15 11.95
CA PRO A 678 37.52 1.32 12.86
C PRO A 678 36.66 0.73 13.97
N SER A 679 37.03 -0.47 14.43
CA SER A 679 36.52 -0.99 15.70
C SER A 679 37.33 -0.36 16.84
N LEU A 680 36.67 0.06 17.92
CA LEU A 680 37.34 0.63 19.09
C LEU A 680 37.64 -0.43 20.18
N ARG A 681 37.65 -1.72 19.80
CA ARG A 681 37.76 -2.87 20.71
C ARG A 681 38.98 -3.71 20.44
#